data_AF-A0A3D8R7U3-F1
#
_entry.id   AF-A0A3D8R7U3-F1
#
_cell.length_a   1.000
_cell.length_b   1.000
_cell.length_c   1.000
_cell.angle_alpha   90.00
_cell.angle_beta   90.00
_cell.angle_gamma   90.00
#
_symmetry.space_group_name_H-M   'P 1'
#
loop_
_entity.id
_entity.type
_entity.pdbx_description
1 polymer ?
#
loop_
_entity_poly.entity_id
_entity_poly.type
_entity_poly.pdbx_seq_one_letter_code
_entity_poly.pdbx_strand_id
1 'polypeptide(L)'
;MAIYLQLLLLAFSWLAAGQQYLGNTITNSLPSVPGSEIAYWKITDKKNRNFTLINYFSNDGNGNRLATGNVKRAVVVLHGLGRDPGTYMSNMLSALSQVPSGTGPTFKNTQIIAPYFPNGDDKNYGYPWNTSAPAGGYGSYSDALVWQGSGWASGENNQYPRLQIATSSYDVLDQIIKYFGNSTRYPNLNQVVVAGHSLGAQMTQRYAAVGNSLTSSLPSKLRVTYWVGNPNSFVWLNSSRPIDTSSCSTYDDWRDGLSNYSPTYGATLVAKGNAAVLANYNSRSIIYARGLQDLGDDSSGCEPGTTGVNRNERFFNFINWFPPQCASASDSACDTIDYINSGHDAGAMFASQAGLARLFIDNLNGDYSRATDFYCPRQAVGDNPLPNPTCTSIVPQPSGTYSGMTYAGCYTDQSPQSFKYMAYDNSSNSVEFCTHTCATLGYSVAGMEYSSQCFCGNGLTAKASKIANQGCSSACAGNSSEVCGTNFRLSVWSNGTPTILAQPSAPATINGYTYQGCYLDNNPSRALTVTSYTSTSSMTLESCASFCASYKYFGVEYSQECYCGNSITSGDTNTTASDCSMTCTGNSLELCGAGNRLTLYARNGTAGVASSSTSTVTSSPAGVSTTSAISSTSVSCPASDGTTYTVTSTGNQYLIECGIDHAGGDMPSPNPQNAVDLAACIAICDARSGCVDVSLSANACYLKSAVGAAVSNNVYGARLVVAATITSTTTSIPTTSTGSSSSTTFSTSDSTTISSSSISLPTSSSTVISSSSSTSLSTTSTLAAATPSVVSCPASNNTVYIFTSGNQYLIECGVDHSGGDMSSPNGQYASGLSSCIAQCDARAGCVDVSLSGSACYLKSSVGAAVSNGVFGARLLSVPSSSATSLTSSTSSSISMSSVPLPSTSESASSSSAISTTLISSSSTPSITSSSSTDLSSSISSSLTSSTSEPTTLISTSTSTSTSATASATLVSCPSSNNTIYTAPATGNQYYIECGIDHAGGDMSSPNGKYAASLAACILQCDARSGCIDVSLSGSACYLKKTLGAAIRNGVLGARLVTSSTTSTAPQSTATTTV
;
A
#
# COMPACT_ATOMS: atom_id res chain seq x y z
N MET A 1 35.81 -25.93 59.15
CA MET A 1 34.41 -25.88 58.66
C MET A 1 34.04 -24.53 58.04
N ALA A 2 34.03 -23.39 58.77
CA ALA A 2 33.54 -22.10 58.25
C ALA A 2 34.06 -21.71 56.85
N ILE A 3 35.37 -21.81 56.61
CA ILE A 3 36.01 -21.50 55.30
C ILE A 3 35.46 -22.38 54.17
N TYR A 4 35.19 -23.67 54.43
CA TYR A 4 34.57 -24.59 53.46
C TYR A 4 33.12 -24.20 53.14
N LEU A 5 32.38 -23.67 54.13
CA LEU A 5 31.01 -23.21 53.93
C LEU A 5 30.98 -21.91 53.10
N GLN A 6 31.94 -21.00 53.30
CA GLN A 6 32.09 -19.79 52.48
C GLN A 6 32.56 -20.12 51.05
N LEU A 7 33.45 -21.10 50.86
CA LEU A 7 33.80 -21.60 49.53
C LEU A 7 32.62 -22.28 48.81
N LEU A 8 31.76 -23.01 49.54
CA LEU A 8 30.51 -23.53 48.96
C LEU A 8 29.56 -22.38 48.56
N LEU A 9 29.38 -21.37 49.41
CA LEU A 9 28.51 -20.21 49.12
C LEU A 9 29.03 -19.38 47.93
N LEU A 10 30.36 -19.29 47.75
CA LEU A 10 30.98 -18.66 46.58
C LEU A 10 30.84 -19.53 45.31
N ALA A 11 30.94 -20.85 45.41
CA ALA A 11 30.67 -21.77 44.29
C ALA A 11 29.20 -21.72 43.85
N PHE A 12 28.25 -21.71 44.80
CA PHE A 12 26.81 -21.60 44.51
C PHE A 12 26.41 -20.25 43.90
N SER A 13 27.12 -19.17 44.22
CA SER A 13 26.87 -17.86 43.60
C SER A 13 27.44 -17.71 42.18
N TRP A 14 28.33 -18.60 41.74
CA TRP A 14 28.76 -18.71 40.32
C TRP A 14 27.95 -19.74 39.52
N LEU A 15 27.33 -20.73 40.18
CA LEU A 15 26.35 -21.63 39.55
C LEU A 15 24.95 -21.01 39.37
N ALA A 16 24.70 -19.81 39.91
CA ALA A 16 23.45 -19.06 39.74
C ALA A 16 23.36 -18.30 38.39
N ALA A 17 24.38 -18.40 37.53
CA ALA A 17 24.42 -17.71 36.25
C ALA A 17 23.56 -18.40 35.17
N GLY A 18 22.33 -17.90 34.96
CA GLY A 18 21.63 -18.08 33.68
C GLY A 18 20.46 -19.07 33.62
N GLN A 19 19.73 -19.30 34.72
CA GLN A 19 18.42 -19.99 34.69
C GLN A 19 17.31 -19.11 34.06
N GLN A 20 17.58 -18.56 32.88
CA GLN A 20 16.60 -17.88 32.03
C GLN A 20 15.64 -18.92 31.44
N TYR A 21 14.39 -18.51 31.20
CA TYR A 21 13.26 -19.35 30.74
C TYR A 21 12.73 -20.32 31.82
N LEU A 22 12.18 -19.74 32.90
CA LEU A 22 11.53 -20.45 34.02
C LEU A 22 10.09 -20.94 33.72
N GLY A 23 9.76 -21.20 32.46
CA GLY A 23 8.53 -21.92 32.09
C GLY A 23 8.72 -23.43 32.26
N ASN A 24 7.63 -24.19 32.15
CA ASN A 24 7.72 -25.65 32.05
C ASN A 24 8.07 -26.04 30.61
N THR A 25 8.83 -27.12 30.42
CA THR A 25 9.12 -27.64 29.08
C THR A 25 7.83 -28.16 28.42
N ILE A 26 7.40 -27.50 27.34
CA ILE A 26 6.24 -27.94 26.55
C ILE A 26 6.69 -28.93 25.48
N THR A 27 6.17 -30.15 25.50
CA THR A 27 6.39 -31.13 24.42
C THR A 27 5.83 -30.59 23.11
N ASN A 28 6.70 -30.43 22.12
CA ASN A 28 6.37 -29.86 20.81
C ASN A 28 7.26 -30.49 19.73
N SER A 29 6.90 -30.26 18.46
CA SER A 29 7.56 -30.76 17.26
C SER A 29 8.13 -29.62 16.39
N LEU A 30 8.44 -28.47 16.99
CA LEU A 30 8.94 -27.29 16.28
C LEU A 30 10.36 -27.53 15.74
N PRO A 31 10.68 -27.07 14.51
CA PRO A 31 11.97 -27.32 13.88
C PRO A 31 13.12 -26.56 14.56
N SER A 32 14.26 -27.22 14.77
CA SER A 32 15.45 -26.53 15.29
C SER A 32 16.01 -25.55 14.25
N VAL A 33 16.21 -24.28 14.63
CA VAL A 33 16.80 -23.24 13.77
C VAL A 33 18.24 -22.95 14.18
N PRO A 34 19.25 -23.30 13.36
CA PRO A 34 20.66 -22.95 13.57
C PRO A 34 20.87 -21.47 13.92
N GLY A 35 21.78 -21.20 14.86
CA GLY A 35 21.97 -19.85 15.39
C GLY A 35 20.92 -19.40 16.42
N SER A 36 20.03 -20.29 16.85
CA SER A 36 19.06 -20.03 17.93
C SER A 36 18.80 -21.27 18.81
N GLU A 37 18.12 -21.06 19.94
CA GLU A 37 17.56 -22.10 20.81
C GLU A 37 16.03 -21.97 20.92
N ILE A 38 15.35 -23.05 21.32
CA ILE A 38 13.93 -23.00 21.72
C ILE A 38 13.86 -22.77 23.23
N ALA A 39 13.12 -21.73 23.64
CA ALA A 39 13.07 -21.19 24.98
C ALA A 39 11.64 -21.20 25.57
N TYR A 40 11.49 -21.78 26.76
CA TYR A 40 10.22 -21.97 27.47
C TYR A 40 9.99 -20.84 28.48
N TRP A 41 9.40 -19.74 28.02
CA TRP A 41 9.38 -18.50 28.79
C TRP A 41 8.17 -18.41 29.72
N LYS A 42 8.45 -18.14 31.00
CA LYS A 42 7.43 -17.94 32.02
C LYS A 42 6.67 -16.64 31.79
N ILE A 43 5.39 -16.74 31.46
CA ILE A 43 4.44 -15.63 31.45
C ILE A 43 3.66 -15.68 32.76
N THR A 44 3.54 -14.54 33.46
CA THR A 44 2.77 -14.43 34.69
C THR A 44 1.53 -13.57 34.44
N ASP A 45 0.36 -14.00 34.92
CA ASP A 45 -0.89 -13.23 34.75
C ASP A 45 -1.17 -12.24 35.90
N LYS A 46 -2.26 -11.49 35.75
CA LYS A 46 -2.80 -10.53 36.74
C LYS A 46 -3.23 -11.18 38.08
N LYS A 47 -3.12 -12.49 38.23
CA LYS A 47 -3.38 -13.28 39.46
C LYS A 47 -2.13 -14.03 39.94
N ASN A 48 -0.93 -13.65 39.46
CA ASN A 48 0.36 -14.28 39.75
C ASN A 48 0.46 -15.78 39.37
N ARG A 49 -0.42 -16.27 38.48
CA ARG A 49 -0.35 -17.62 37.93
C ARG A 49 0.68 -17.66 36.81
N ASN A 50 1.41 -18.76 36.69
CA ASN A 50 2.50 -18.91 35.72
C ASN A 50 2.07 -19.85 34.59
N PHE A 51 2.44 -19.47 33.37
CA PHE A 51 2.21 -20.19 32.12
C PHE A 51 3.49 -20.21 31.30
N THR A 52 3.52 -21.00 30.23
CA THR A 52 4.65 -21.03 29.30
C THR A 52 4.27 -20.49 27.93
N LEU A 53 5.11 -19.60 27.40
CA LEU A 53 5.17 -19.26 25.98
C LEU A 53 6.41 -19.91 25.37
N ILE A 54 6.30 -20.56 24.23
CA ILE A 54 7.46 -21.06 23.49
C ILE A 54 8.01 -19.92 22.62
N ASN A 55 9.33 -19.80 22.55
CA ASN A 55 10.02 -18.75 21.79
C ASN A 55 11.23 -19.37 21.08
N TYR A 56 11.65 -18.81 19.95
CA TYR A 56 13.03 -18.96 19.47
C TYR A 56 13.86 -17.80 19.99
N PHE A 57 15.08 -18.05 20.44
CA PHE A 57 15.98 -17.04 21.00
C PHE A 57 17.36 -17.13 20.32
N SER A 58 17.90 -16.03 19.77
CA SER A 58 19.15 -16.09 19.01
C SER A 58 20.39 -16.30 19.89
N ASN A 59 21.41 -16.94 19.31
CA ASN A 59 22.72 -17.23 19.90
C ASN A 59 23.80 -16.25 19.40
N ASP A 60 24.96 -16.25 20.07
CA ASP A 60 26.05 -15.26 19.95
C ASP A 60 26.88 -15.34 18.64
N GLY A 61 26.40 -16.12 17.66
CA GLY A 61 27.12 -16.55 16.47
C GLY A 61 28.02 -17.79 16.66
N ASN A 62 28.36 -18.15 17.90
CA ASN A 62 29.21 -19.31 18.25
C ASN A 62 28.41 -20.46 18.88
N GLY A 63 27.07 -20.37 18.86
CA GLY A 63 26.16 -21.34 19.46
C GLY A 63 25.88 -21.12 20.96
N ASN A 64 26.45 -20.09 21.59
CA ASN A 64 26.23 -19.78 23.00
C ASN A 64 25.10 -18.72 23.16
N ARG A 65 24.53 -18.60 24.36
CA ARG A 65 23.64 -17.48 24.69
C ARG A 65 24.43 -16.17 24.71
N LEU A 66 23.80 -15.06 24.28
CA LEU A 66 24.42 -13.74 24.37
C LEU A 66 24.65 -13.34 25.83
N ALA A 67 25.84 -12.84 26.14
CA ALA A 67 26.09 -12.18 27.42
C ALA A 67 25.23 -10.91 27.52
N THR A 68 24.28 -10.86 28.45
CA THR A 68 23.24 -9.81 28.49
C THR A 68 23.81 -8.39 28.68
N GLY A 69 24.99 -8.26 29.28
CA GLY A 69 25.74 -7.01 29.36
C GLY A 69 26.26 -6.46 28.02
N ASN A 70 26.39 -7.29 26.99
CA ASN A 70 26.82 -6.86 25.65
C ASN A 70 25.64 -6.39 24.77
N VAL A 71 24.40 -6.74 25.13
CA VAL A 71 23.22 -6.49 24.30
C VAL A 71 22.86 -5.01 24.29
N LYS A 72 22.88 -4.41 23.11
CA LYS A 72 22.47 -3.02 22.80
C LYS A 72 21.08 -2.95 22.14
N ARG A 73 20.72 -3.98 21.38
CA ARG A 73 19.47 -4.10 20.61
C ARG A 73 18.73 -5.39 20.98
N ALA A 74 17.42 -5.29 21.18
CA ALA A 74 16.52 -6.45 21.20
C ALA A 74 15.50 -6.32 20.06
N VAL A 75 15.25 -7.40 19.31
CA VAL A 75 14.26 -7.47 18.23
C VAL A 75 13.28 -8.58 18.53
N VAL A 76 12.03 -8.22 18.81
CA VAL A 76 10.90 -9.14 19.00
C VAL A 76 10.21 -9.29 17.64
N VAL A 77 10.39 -10.43 16.98
CA VAL A 77 9.83 -10.68 15.63
C VAL A 77 8.54 -11.52 15.71
N LEU A 78 7.44 -10.94 15.24
CA LEU A 78 6.11 -11.53 15.23
C LEU A 78 5.84 -12.20 13.88
N HIS A 79 5.49 -13.48 13.92
CA HIS A 79 5.24 -14.33 12.76
C HIS A 79 3.94 -13.97 12.01
N GLY A 80 3.83 -14.44 10.77
CA GLY A 80 2.64 -14.25 9.93
C GLY A 80 1.46 -15.18 10.28
N LEU A 81 0.50 -15.29 9.35
CA LEU A 81 -0.67 -16.15 9.48
C LEU A 81 -0.32 -17.64 9.63
N GLY A 82 0.79 -18.07 9.00
CA GLY A 82 1.32 -19.44 9.06
C GLY A 82 1.90 -19.88 10.41
N ARG A 83 2.01 -18.96 11.40
CA ARG A 83 2.49 -19.24 12.77
C ARG A 83 3.82 -19.98 12.80
N ASP A 84 4.77 -19.45 12.04
CA ASP A 84 6.06 -20.05 11.71
C ASP A 84 7.25 -19.27 12.29
N PRO A 85 7.35 -19.09 13.63
CA PRO A 85 8.42 -18.29 14.25
C PRO A 85 9.83 -18.81 13.96
N GLY A 86 10.00 -20.08 13.60
CA GLY A 86 11.27 -20.62 13.14
C GLY A 86 11.75 -19.98 11.83
N THR A 87 10.85 -19.82 10.85
CA THR A 87 11.13 -19.10 9.59
C THR A 87 11.49 -17.64 9.89
N TYR A 88 10.73 -16.98 10.77
CA TYR A 88 10.94 -15.58 11.11
C TYR A 88 12.25 -15.36 11.88
N MET A 89 12.66 -16.30 12.75
CA MET A 89 14.00 -16.32 13.36
C MET A 89 15.09 -16.51 12.29
N SER A 90 14.95 -17.50 11.40
CA SER A 90 15.90 -17.76 10.32
C SER A 90 16.06 -16.55 9.39
N ASN A 91 14.97 -15.86 9.07
CA ASN A 91 14.97 -14.65 8.25
C ASN A 91 15.64 -13.47 8.97
N MET A 92 15.38 -13.28 10.26
CA MET A 92 16.05 -12.23 11.06
C MET A 92 17.55 -12.51 11.26
N LEU A 93 17.96 -13.76 11.46
CA LEU A 93 19.38 -14.15 11.52
C LEU A 93 20.07 -13.94 10.16
N SER A 94 19.39 -14.28 9.05
CA SER A 94 19.86 -14.03 7.68
C SER A 94 20.01 -12.53 7.40
N ALA A 95 19.06 -11.70 7.81
CA ALA A 95 19.15 -10.25 7.69
C ALA A 95 20.29 -9.68 8.55
N LEU A 96 20.43 -10.11 9.82
CA LEU A 96 21.53 -9.68 10.69
C LEU A 96 22.92 -10.07 10.14
N SER A 97 23.03 -11.16 9.39
CA SER A 97 24.29 -11.55 8.70
C SER A 97 24.65 -10.65 7.51
N GLN A 98 23.68 -9.91 6.95
CA GLN A 98 23.85 -9.00 5.81
C GLN A 98 24.11 -7.56 6.23
N VAL A 99 24.06 -7.24 7.53
CA VAL A 99 24.41 -5.93 8.07
C VAL A 99 25.88 -5.60 7.73
N PRO A 100 26.18 -4.47 7.06
CA PRO A 100 27.54 -4.17 6.64
C PRO A 100 28.54 -4.07 7.79
N SER A 101 29.72 -4.66 7.59
CA SER A 101 30.81 -4.64 8.58
C SER A 101 31.19 -3.20 8.97
N GLY A 102 31.39 -2.98 10.27
CA GLY A 102 31.72 -1.66 10.82
C GLY A 102 30.52 -0.81 11.25
N THR A 103 29.28 -1.14 10.85
CA THR A 103 28.08 -0.38 11.25
C THR A 103 27.69 -0.54 12.73
N GLY A 104 28.14 -1.63 13.39
CA GLY A 104 27.99 -1.84 14.84
C GLY A 104 27.14 -3.04 15.31
N PRO A 105 26.04 -3.44 14.63
CA PRO A 105 25.28 -4.62 15.02
C PRO A 105 26.06 -5.92 14.76
N THR A 106 25.87 -6.89 15.64
CA THR A 106 26.49 -8.23 15.59
C THR A 106 25.59 -9.23 16.31
N PHE A 107 25.79 -10.52 16.06
CA PHE A 107 25.18 -11.59 16.85
C PHE A 107 25.52 -11.53 18.36
N LYS A 108 26.52 -10.74 18.79
CA LYS A 108 26.93 -10.61 20.20
C LYS A 108 26.30 -9.43 20.95
N ASN A 109 25.71 -8.46 20.23
CA ASN A 109 25.07 -7.27 20.81
C ASN A 109 23.62 -7.03 20.33
N THR A 110 23.15 -7.79 19.33
CA THR A 110 21.76 -7.80 18.86
C THR A 110 21.10 -9.11 19.25
N GLN A 111 20.15 -9.05 20.19
CA GLN A 111 19.32 -10.18 20.58
C GLN A 111 18.07 -10.23 19.70
N ILE A 112 17.83 -11.32 19.00
CA ILE A 112 16.56 -11.60 18.32
C ILE A 112 15.76 -12.60 19.17
N ILE A 113 14.44 -12.43 19.20
CA ILE A 113 13.49 -13.41 19.73
C ILE A 113 12.26 -13.51 18.82
N ALA A 114 11.83 -14.72 18.49
CA ALA A 114 10.56 -14.98 17.80
C ALA A 114 9.58 -15.69 18.77
N PRO A 115 8.69 -14.96 19.46
CA PRO A 115 7.62 -15.57 20.25
C PRO A 115 6.65 -16.37 19.36
N TYR A 116 6.19 -17.51 19.87
CA TYR A 116 5.19 -18.34 19.22
C TYR A 116 3.81 -18.11 19.85
N PHE A 117 2.83 -17.74 19.03
CA PHE A 117 1.43 -17.60 19.43
C PHE A 117 0.60 -18.72 18.77
N PRO A 118 0.62 -19.95 19.30
CA PRO A 118 -0.12 -21.07 18.74
C PRO A 118 -1.63 -20.89 18.89
N ASN A 119 -2.38 -21.55 18.01
CA ASN A 119 -3.84 -21.61 18.02
C ASN A 119 -4.36 -23.07 17.99
N GLY A 120 -5.66 -23.23 17.77
CA GLY A 120 -6.32 -24.54 17.70
C GLY A 120 -5.89 -25.47 16.55
N ASP A 121 -5.08 -25.03 15.59
CA ASP A 121 -4.54 -25.89 14.52
C ASP A 121 -3.20 -26.53 14.96
N ASP A 122 -2.46 -25.88 15.86
CA ASP A 122 -1.11 -26.26 16.30
C ASP A 122 -1.09 -27.46 17.29
N LYS A 123 -2.18 -28.23 17.37
CA LYS A 123 -2.33 -29.39 18.26
C LYS A 123 -1.32 -30.48 17.91
N ASN A 124 -0.60 -30.99 18.91
CA ASN A 124 0.51 -31.96 18.79
C ASN A 124 1.74 -31.47 17.99
N TYR A 125 1.65 -30.31 17.33
CA TYR A 125 2.79 -29.65 16.71
C TYR A 125 3.43 -28.63 17.67
N GLY A 126 2.67 -27.62 18.10
CA GLY A 126 3.14 -26.59 19.02
C GLY A 126 2.97 -26.92 20.50
N TYR A 127 1.99 -27.74 20.86
CA TYR A 127 1.67 -28.11 22.24
C TYR A 127 0.92 -29.45 22.30
N PRO A 128 0.98 -30.21 23.40
CA PRO A 128 0.39 -31.54 23.46
C PRO A 128 -1.14 -31.51 23.57
N TRP A 129 -1.81 -32.40 22.83
CA TRP A 129 -3.27 -32.49 22.76
C TRP A 129 -3.77 -33.93 22.94
N ASN A 130 -4.65 -34.13 23.92
CA ASN A 130 -5.39 -35.37 24.11
C ASN A 130 -6.48 -35.53 23.03
N THR A 131 -6.18 -36.33 22.01
CA THR A 131 -7.12 -36.69 20.93
C THR A 131 -8.29 -37.54 21.40
N SER A 132 -8.18 -38.21 22.54
CA SER A 132 -9.25 -39.02 23.17
C SER A 132 -10.14 -38.21 24.12
N ALA A 133 -9.93 -36.89 24.23
CA ALA A 133 -10.87 -36.02 24.94
C ALA A 133 -12.20 -35.94 24.15
N PRO A 134 -13.38 -36.04 24.81
CA PRO A 134 -14.66 -35.85 24.14
C PRO A 134 -14.77 -34.50 23.42
N ALA A 135 -15.66 -34.40 22.43
CA ALA A 135 -15.98 -33.12 21.80
C ALA A 135 -16.43 -32.11 22.87
N GLY A 136 -15.73 -30.96 22.97
CA GLY A 136 -15.94 -29.97 24.02
C GLY A 136 -15.21 -30.23 25.35
N GLY A 137 -14.42 -31.31 25.45
CA GLY A 137 -13.57 -31.65 26.61
C GLY A 137 -12.25 -30.87 26.68
N TYR A 138 -11.39 -31.23 27.63
CA TYR A 138 -10.06 -30.63 27.82
C TYR A 138 -9.01 -31.34 26.95
N GLY A 139 -8.81 -30.85 25.73
CA GLY A 139 -7.79 -31.37 24.81
C GLY A 139 -6.35 -30.97 25.19
N SER A 140 -6.08 -29.69 25.44
CA SER A 140 -4.78 -29.26 25.97
C SER A 140 -4.69 -29.56 27.46
N TYR A 141 -3.58 -30.19 27.87
CA TYR A 141 -3.28 -30.55 29.27
C TYR A 141 -1.95 -29.97 29.78
N SER A 142 -1.36 -29.02 29.03
CA SER A 142 -0.15 -28.29 29.43
C SER A 142 -0.45 -26.86 29.88
N ASP A 143 0.54 -26.17 30.44
CA ASP A 143 0.52 -24.75 30.79
C ASP A 143 0.89 -23.82 29.61
N ALA A 144 0.97 -24.36 28.39
CA ALA A 144 1.17 -23.57 27.17
C ALA A 144 0.03 -22.57 26.96
N LEU A 145 0.37 -21.31 26.70
CA LEU A 145 -0.59 -20.32 26.22
C LEU A 145 -0.93 -20.60 24.75
N VAL A 146 -2.23 -20.74 24.46
CA VAL A 146 -2.79 -21.00 23.13
C VAL A 146 -4.02 -20.11 22.93
N TRP A 147 -4.20 -19.55 21.75
CA TRP A 147 -5.31 -18.62 21.43
C TRP A 147 -6.35 -19.21 20.48
N GLN A 148 -7.52 -18.59 20.41
CA GLN A 148 -8.56 -18.96 19.45
C GLN A 148 -8.29 -18.31 18.08
N GLY A 149 -8.18 -19.12 17.02
CA GLY A 149 -8.05 -18.65 15.63
C GLY A 149 -6.87 -17.69 15.42
N SER A 150 -7.16 -16.46 14.99
CA SER A 150 -6.20 -15.35 14.86
C SER A 150 -6.33 -14.29 15.95
N GLY A 151 -7.03 -14.59 17.06
CA GLY A 151 -7.22 -13.68 18.19
C GLY A 151 -5.91 -13.21 18.84
N TRP A 152 -4.85 -14.03 18.80
CA TRP A 152 -3.51 -13.64 19.25
C TRP A 152 -3.00 -12.38 18.55
N ALA A 153 -3.27 -12.20 17.25
CA ALA A 153 -2.90 -11.03 16.47
C ALA A 153 -3.81 -9.80 16.71
N SER A 154 -4.71 -9.91 17.70
CA SER A 154 -5.85 -9.01 17.96
C SER A 154 -5.98 -8.69 19.46
N GLY A 155 -4.96 -9.00 20.27
CA GLY A 155 -4.95 -8.73 21.71
C GLY A 155 -5.83 -9.65 22.56
N GLU A 156 -6.42 -10.70 21.98
CA GLU A 156 -7.37 -11.55 22.69
C GLU A 156 -6.75 -12.33 23.85
N ASN A 157 -7.62 -12.72 24.78
CA ASN A 157 -7.24 -13.63 25.86
C ASN A 157 -6.92 -15.03 25.31
N ASN A 158 -6.03 -15.73 26.02
CA ASN A 158 -5.71 -17.13 25.76
C ASN A 158 -6.96 -18.03 25.88
N GLN A 159 -7.09 -19.01 24.98
CA GLN A 159 -8.10 -20.07 25.02
C GLN A 159 -7.68 -21.23 25.94
N TYR A 160 -6.36 -21.52 26.01
CA TYR A 160 -5.79 -22.49 26.95
C TYR A 160 -4.68 -21.86 27.81
N PRO A 161 -4.50 -22.30 29.07
CA PRO A 161 -5.31 -23.30 29.80
C PRO A 161 -6.74 -22.82 30.08
N ARG A 162 -7.74 -23.68 29.81
CA ARG A 162 -9.17 -23.29 29.68
C ARG A 162 -9.83 -22.75 30.96
N LEU A 163 -9.31 -23.08 32.14
CA LEU A 163 -9.77 -22.51 33.41
C LEU A 163 -9.16 -21.12 33.70
N GLN A 164 -8.31 -20.62 32.80
CA GLN A 164 -7.37 -19.52 33.04
C GLN A 164 -7.27 -18.57 31.84
N ILE A 165 -8.42 -18.29 31.20
CA ILE A 165 -8.58 -17.48 29.98
C ILE A 165 -8.50 -15.95 30.22
N ALA A 166 -7.45 -15.50 30.91
CA ALA A 166 -7.31 -14.11 31.41
C ALA A 166 -5.98 -13.42 31.01
N THR A 167 -5.19 -14.06 30.16
CA THR A 167 -3.88 -13.56 29.70
C THR A 167 -3.98 -13.16 28.23
N SER A 168 -3.92 -11.86 27.96
CA SER A 168 -3.90 -11.35 26.58
C SER A 168 -2.57 -11.67 25.88
N SER A 169 -2.58 -11.82 24.55
CA SER A 169 -1.34 -11.80 23.76
C SER A 169 -0.57 -10.48 23.87
N TYR A 170 -1.22 -9.39 24.28
CA TYR A 170 -0.58 -8.11 24.58
C TYR A 170 -0.08 -8.03 26.04
N ASP A 171 -0.68 -8.77 26.99
CA ASP A 171 -0.07 -8.98 28.33
C ASP A 171 1.27 -9.75 28.22
N VAL A 172 1.40 -10.59 27.18
CA VAL A 172 2.67 -11.25 26.82
C VAL A 172 3.68 -10.23 26.29
N LEU A 173 3.35 -9.44 25.26
CA LEU A 173 4.27 -8.44 24.70
C LEU A 173 4.75 -7.42 25.76
N ASP A 174 3.84 -6.99 26.65
CA ASP A 174 4.17 -6.17 27.83
C ASP A 174 5.30 -6.79 28.68
N GLN A 175 5.26 -8.11 28.91
CA GLN A 175 6.25 -8.83 29.71
C GLN A 175 7.56 -9.05 28.96
N ILE A 176 7.52 -9.31 27.64
CA ILE A 176 8.71 -9.42 26.80
C ILE A 176 9.51 -8.11 26.82
N ILE A 177 8.82 -6.97 26.64
CA ILE A 177 9.46 -5.65 26.63
C ILE A 177 10.02 -5.30 28.02
N LYS A 178 9.26 -5.56 29.11
CA LYS A 178 9.73 -5.36 30.49
C LYS A 178 10.90 -6.26 30.88
N TYR A 179 10.98 -7.47 30.34
CA TYR A 179 12.13 -8.37 30.55
C TYR A 179 13.41 -7.78 29.97
N PHE A 180 13.37 -7.27 28.73
CA PHE A 180 14.51 -6.62 28.09
C PHE A 180 14.82 -5.27 28.74
N GLY A 181 13.80 -4.51 29.14
CA GLY A 181 13.99 -3.24 29.84
C GLY A 181 14.51 -3.32 31.27
N ASN A 182 14.71 -4.52 31.81
CA ASN A 182 15.35 -4.67 33.12
C ASN A 182 16.84 -4.28 33.04
N SER A 183 17.17 -3.06 33.45
CA SER A 183 18.53 -2.50 33.39
C SER A 183 19.56 -3.28 34.22
N THR A 184 19.15 -4.00 35.25
CA THR A 184 20.04 -4.89 36.02
C THR A 184 20.48 -6.12 35.20
N ARG A 185 19.62 -6.61 34.30
CA ARG A 185 19.95 -7.71 33.38
C ARG A 185 20.60 -7.20 32.08
N TYR A 186 20.10 -6.10 31.53
CA TYR A 186 20.47 -5.54 30.24
C TYR A 186 20.93 -4.06 30.37
N PRO A 187 22.08 -3.80 31.04
CA PRO A 187 22.52 -2.43 31.35
C PRO A 187 22.79 -1.58 30.10
N ASN A 188 23.27 -2.21 29.03
CA ASN A 188 23.68 -1.54 27.79
C ASN A 188 22.59 -1.52 26.70
N LEU A 189 21.39 -2.03 26.97
CA LEU A 189 20.27 -1.98 26.03
C LEU A 189 19.79 -0.54 25.84
N ASN A 190 19.63 -0.14 24.58
CA ASN A 190 19.19 1.18 24.18
C ASN A 190 17.85 1.16 23.43
N GLN A 191 17.49 0.04 22.80
CA GLN A 191 16.22 -0.09 22.07
C GLN A 191 15.70 -1.53 21.98
N VAL A 192 14.38 -1.67 22.16
CA VAL A 192 13.58 -2.84 21.76
C VAL A 192 12.82 -2.48 20.48
N VAL A 193 12.95 -3.31 19.44
CA VAL A 193 12.12 -3.23 18.24
C VAL A 193 11.07 -4.32 18.31
N VAL A 194 9.79 -3.97 18.24
CA VAL A 194 8.70 -4.93 18.03
C VAL A 194 8.39 -4.95 16.54
N ALA A 195 8.84 -5.97 15.84
CA ALA A 195 8.73 -6.10 14.39
C ALA A 195 7.74 -7.19 14.01
N GLY A 196 6.91 -6.95 12.99
CA GLY A 196 6.05 -7.98 12.42
C GLY A 196 5.88 -7.82 10.92
N HIS A 197 5.65 -8.93 10.21
CA HIS A 197 5.23 -8.95 8.81
C HIS A 197 3.85 -9.60 8.68
N SER A 198 3.06 -9.22 7.67
CA SER A 198 1.73 -9.81 7.40
C SER A 198 0.79 -9.72 8.63
N LEU A 199 0.16 -10.80 9.06
CA LEU A 199 -0.64 -10.83 10.30
C LEU A 199 0.15 -10.40 11.55
N GLY A 200 1.46 -10.67 11.60
CA GLY A 200 2.34 -10.18 12.66
C GLY A 200 2.50 -8.65 12.63
N ALA A 201 2.49 -8.03 11.45
CA ALA A 201 2.47 -6.56 11.34
C ALA A 201 1.16 -5.96 11.82
N GLN A 202 0.03 -6.62 11.53
CA GLN A 202 -1.27 -6.21 12.10
C GLN A 202 -1.24 -6.30 13.63
N MET A 203 -0.62 -7.36 14.19
CA MET A 203 -0.42 -7.49 15.64
C MET A 203 0.44 -6.35 16.19
N THR A 204 1.55 -6.00 15.55
CA THR A 204 2.40 -4.86 15.93
C THR A 204 1.63 -3.54 15.91
N GLN A 205 0.87 -3.26 14.85
CA GLN A 205 0.15 -2.00 14.69
C GLN A 205 -1.01 -1.86 15.67
N ARG A 206 -1.82 -2.91 15.84
CA ARG A 206 -2.90 -2.97 16.84
C ARG A 206 -2.34 -2.87 18.27
N TYR A 207 -1.24 -3.55 18.57
CA TYR A 207 -0.55 -3.43 19.86
C TYR A 207 0.02 -2.03 20.11
N ALA A 208 0.51 -1.33 19.09
CA ALA A 208 0.91 0.07 19.24
C ALA A 208 -0.30 0.99 19.55
N ALA A 209 -1.46 0.72 18.94
CA ALA A 209 -2.68 1.53 19.12
C ALA A 209 -3.32 1.36 20.51
N VAL A 210 -3.55 0.13 20.96
CA VAL A 210 -4.22 -0.15 22.26
C VAL A 210 -3.27 -0.53 23.40
N GLY A 211 -1.95 -0.57 23.11
CA GLY A 211 -0.89 -0.94 24.05
C GLY A 211 -0.80 -0.01 25.25
N ASN A 212 -0.54 -0.59 26.43
CA ASN A 212 -0.16 0.16 27.62
C ASN A 212 1.03 1.09 27.33
N SER A 213 1.08 2.26 27.98
CA SER A 213 2.32 3.04 28.03
C SER A 213 3.24 2.42 29.06
N LEU A 214 4.44 1.99 28.63
CA LEU A 214 5.39 1.27 29.47
C LEU A 214 6.48 2.17 30.06
N THR A 215 6.44 3.48 29.80
CA THR A 215 7.49 4.45 30.14
C THR A 215 7.81 4.53 31.63
N SER A 216 6.84 4.29 32.51
CA SER A 216 7.04 4.22 33.97
C SER A 216 7.68 2.90 34.46
N SER A 217 7.76 1.89 33.60
CA SER A 217 8.31 0.56 33.89
C SER A 217 9.61 0.24 33.15
N LEU A 218 10.11 1.18 32.34
CA LEU A 218 11.32 1.04 31.53
C LEU A 218 12.31 2.17 31.86
N PRO A 219 13.63 1.98 31.66
CA PRO A 219 14.62 3.05 31.81
C PRO A 219 14.34 4.19 30.82
N SER A 220 14.49 5.44 31.25
CA SER A 220 14.22 6.62 30.42
C SER A 220 15.04 6.72 29.12
N LYS A 221 16.20 6.04 29.07
CA LYS A 221 17.03 5.91 27.86
C LYS A 221 16.52 4.87 26.85
N LEU A 222 15.66 3.94 27.28
CA LEU A 222 15.26 2.78 26.48
C LEU A 222 14.11 3.16 25.55
N ARG A 223 14.31 2.97 24.24
CA ARG A 223 13.28 3.22 23.23
C ARG A 223 12.57 1.92 22.82
N VAL A 224 11.30 2.05 22.48
CA VAL A 224 10.45 0.96 21.98
C VAL A 224 9.86 1.43 20.65
N THR A 225 10.22 0.77 19.56
CA THR A 225 9.81 1.14 18.19
C THR A 225 9.07 0.00 17.53
N TYR A 226 8.07 0.31 16.71
CA TYR A 226 7.10 -0.65 16.21
C TYR A 226 7.22 -0.78 14.68
N TRP A 227 7.86 -1.86 14.20
CA TRP A 227 8.09 -2.10 12.76
C TRP A 227 6.94 -2.91 12.15
N VAL A 228 6.25 -2.30 11.18
CA VAL A 228 4.98 -2.76 10.61
C VAL A 228 5.16 -3.02 9.12
N GLY A 229 5.49 -4.27 8.76
CA GLY A 229 5.73 -4.68 7.37
C GLY A 229 4.53 -5.34 6.70
N ASN A 230 4.00 -4.76 5.62
CA ASN A 230 2.94 -5.38 4.80
C ASN A 230 1.72 -5.95 5.61
N PRO A 231 1.10 -5.22 6.56
CA PRO A 231 -0.11 -5.68 7.21
C PRO A 231 -1.27 -5.82 6.20
N ASN A 232 -2.14 -6.82 6.38
CA ASN A 232 -3.31 -6.98 5.50
C ASN A 232 -4.39 -5.92 5.73
N SER A 233 -4.50 -5.44 6.96
CA SER A 233 -5.40 -4.40 7.43
C SER A 233 -4.79 -3.69 8.64
N PHE A 234 -5.35 -2.55 8.99
CA PHE A 234 -4.95 -1.72 10.13
C PHE A 234 -6.17 -1.60 11.05
N VAL A 235 -5.98 -1.47 12.37
CA VAL A 235 -7.06 -0.85 13.15
C VAL A 235 -7.16 0.61 12.75
N TRP A 236 -8.31 1.01 12.24
CA TRP A 236 -8.63 2.39 11.92
C TRP A 236 -8.94 3.16 13.21
N LEU A 237 -8.30 4.31 13.40
CA LEU A 237 -8.27 5.00 14.71
C LEU A 237 -9.45 5.98 14.89
N ASN A 238 -10.47 5.88 14.04
CA ASN A 238 -11.76 6.59 14.12
C ASN A 238 -12.83 5.82 13.32
N SER A 239 -14.08 6.29 13.34
CA SER A 239 -15.21 5.69 12.60
C SER A 239 -15.44 6.27 11.20
N SER A 240 -14.57 7.16 10.70
CA SER A 240 -14.62 7.62 9.31
C SER A 240 -13.88 6.63 8.41
N ARG A 241 -14.23 6.53 7.13
CA ARG A 241 -13.56 5.63 6.16
C ARG A 241 -13.30 6.34 4.83
N PRO A 242 -12.23 5.95 4.10
CA PRO A 242 -11.93 6.46 2.76
C PRO A 242 -12.84 5.88 1.68
N ILE A 243 -13.48 4.72 1.93
CA ILE A 243 -14.41 4.03 1.04
C ILE A 243 -15.75 3.84 1.77
N ASP A 244 -16.85 3.92 1.03
CA ASP A 244 -18.20 3.76 1.53
C ASP A 244 -18.41 2.47 2.38
N THR A 245 -19.25 2.60 3.40
CA THR A 245 -19.47 1.58 4.43
C THR A 245 -20.88 0.98 4.40
N SER A 246 -21.75 1.43 3.48
CA SER A 246 -23.18 1.04 3.44
C SER A 246 -23.43 -0.46 3.34
N SER A 247 -22.50 -1.20 2.72
CA SER A 247 -22.54 -2.66 2.56
C SER A 247 -21.88 -3.45 3.70
N CYS A 248 -21.32 -2.78 4.71
CA CYS A 248 -20.51 -3.39 5.75
C CYS A 248 -20.90 -2.86 7.14
N SER A 249 -21.92 -3.44 7.76
CA SER A 249 -22.41 -3.00 9.08
C SER A 249 -21.40 -3.15 10.22
N THR A 250 -20.40 -4.02 10.05
CA THR A 250 -19.31 -4.30 11.01
C THR A 250 -18.03 -3.48 10.73
N TYR A 251 -18.04 -2.52 9.80
CA TYR A 251 -16.82 -1.83 9.32
C TYR A 251 -15.94 -1.18 10.40
N ASP A 252 -16.51 -0.86 11.56
CA ASP A 252 -15.82 -0.27 12.70
C ASP A 252 -15.59 -1.24 13.86
N ASP A 253 -15.94 -2.50 13.74
CA ASP A 253 -15.75 -3.48 14.79
C ASP A 253 -14.27 -3.79 15.01
N TRP A 254 -13.89 -4.06 16.26
CA TRP A 254 -12.59 -4.63 16.57
C TRP A 254 -12.45 -5.96 15.82
N ARG A 255 -11.45 -6.11 14.97
CA ARG A 255 -10.09 -5.57 15.11
C ARG A 255 -9.64 -4.57 14.05
N ASP A 256 -10.56 -4.09 13.23
CA ASP A 256 -10.25 -3.23 12.08
C ASP A 256 -10.87 -1.82 12.22
N GLY A 257 -11.80 -1.64 13.17
CA GLY A 257 -12.07 -0.37 13.85
C GLY A 257 -12.01 -0.50 15.39
N LEU A 258 -12.76 0.35 16.11
CA LEU A 258 -12.73 0.45 17.59
C LEU A 258 -14.07 0.14 18.29
N SER A 259 -15.15 -0.07 17.55
CA SER A 259 -16.46 -0.53 18.05
C SER A 259 -16.42 -2.01 18.46
N ASN A 260 -17.44 -2.48 19.21
CA ASN A 260 -17.60 -3.88 19.64
C ASN A 260 -16.34 -4.56 20.23
N TYR A 261 -15.49 -3.79 20.91
CA TYR A 261 -14.17 -4.21 21.39
C TYR A 261 -14.20 -5.38 22.39
N SER A 262 -13.75 -6.56 21.95
CA SER A 262 -13.75 -7.82 22.71
C SER A 262 -12.60 -8.05 23.70
N PRO A 263 -11.34 -7.59 23.47
CA PRO A 263 -10.24 -7.92 24.38
C PRO A 263 -10.38 -7.32 25.79
N THR A 264 -9.92 -8.03 26.81
CA THR A 264 -9.83 -7.46 28.18
C THR A 264 -8.65 -6.50 28.36
N TYR A 265 -7.61 -6.65 27.53
CA TYR A 265 -6.48 -5.74 27.43
C TYR A 265 -6.89 -4.49 26.64
N GLY A 266 -6.43 -3.29 27.02
CA GLY A 266 -6.71 -2.05 26.28
C GLY A 266 -8.15 -1.51 26.40
N ALA A 267 -9.11 -2.28 26.92
CA ALA A 267 -10.52 -1.89 27.01
C ALA A 267 -10.75 -0.53 27.71
N THR A 268 -10.00 -0.23 28.78
CA THR A 268 -10.08 1.07 29.51
C THR A 268 -9.51 2.25 28.72
N LEU A 269 -8.73 2.01 27.66
CA LEU A 269 -8.28 3.03 26.71
C LEU A 269 -9.32 3.22 25.60
N VAL A 270 -9.81 2.14 25.00
CA VAL A 270 -10.83 2.19 23.94
C VAL A 270 -12.16 2.78 24.46
N ALA A 271 -12.54 2.48 25.70
CA ALA A 271 -13.70 3.09 26.38
C ALA A 271 -13.58 4.61 26.65
N LYS A 272 -12.41 5.23 26.40
CA LYS A 272 -12.25 6.70 26.38
C LYS A 272 -12.48 7.31 24.98
N GLY A 273 -12.81 6.48 23.99
CA GLY A 273 -13.10 6.87 22.63
C GLY A 273 -11.88 7.08 21.74
N ASN A 274 -12.15 7.18 20.44
CA ASN A 274 -11.19 7.18 19.34
C ASN A 274 -10.02 8.17 19.52
N ALA A 275 -10.29 9.38 20.03
CA ALA A 275 -9.26 10.39 20.28
C ALA A 275 -8.21 9.94 21.32
N ALA A 276 -8.58 9.15 22.32
CA ALA A 276 -7.65 8.62 23.31
C ALA A 276 -6.78 7.49 22.74
N VAL A 277 -7.33 6.66 21.86
CA VAL A 277 -6.58 5.60 21.14
C VAL A 277 -5.60 6.23 20.15
N LEU A 278 -6.03 7.24 19.38
CA LEU A 278 -5.17 7.99 18.47
C LEU A 278 -4.03 8.72 19.22
N ALA A 279 -4.33 9.38 20.36
CA ALA A 279 -3.29 9.99 21.19
C ALA A 279 -2.30 8.97 21.79
N ASN A 280 -2.75 7.74 22.08
CA ASN A 280 -1.87 6.66 22.53
C ASN A 280 -0.98 6.12 21.40
N TYR A 281 -1.51 6.04 20.17
CA TYR A 281 -0.77 5.63 18.97
C TYR A 281 0.29 6.66 18.59
N ASN A 282 -0.09 7.94 18.52
CA ASN A 282 0.81 9.08 18.23
C ASN A 282 1.85 9.36 19.32
N SER A 283 1.85 8.59 20.43
CA SER A 283 2.90 8.63 21.46
C SER A 283 3.99 7.57 21.27
N ARG A 284 3.90 6.78 20.20
CA ARG A 284 4.85 5.73 19.82
C ARG A 284 5.74 6.22 18.68
N SER A 285 6.77 5.44 18.34
CA SER A 285 7.52 5.58 17.08
C SER A 285 7.22 4.35 16.22
N ILE A 286 6.50 4.57 15.13
CA ILE A 286 6.05 3.55 14.19
C ILE A 286 6.92 3.59 12.93
N ILE A 287 7.39 2.43 12.51
CA ILE A 287 8.22 2.26 11.32
C ILE A 287 7.37 1.50 10.30
N TYR A 288 6.82 2.21 9.33
CA TYR A 288 5.95 1.66 8.30
C TYR A 288 6.77 1.13 7.13
N ALA A 289 6.83 -0.19 6.96
CA ALA A 289 7.61 -0.84 5.90
C ALA A 289 6.68 -1.37 4.79
N ARG A 290 6.85 -0.85 3.57
CA ARG A 290 5.93 -1.05 2.44
C ARG A 290 6.58 -1.78 1.28
N GLY A 291 6.18 -3.04 1.06
CA GLY A 291 6.48 -3.79 -0.16
C GLY A 291 5.73 -3.19 -1.36
N LEU A 292 6.47 -2.66 -2.34
CA LEU A 292 5.94 -2.01 -3.53
C LEU A 292 5.27 -3.00 -4.52
N GLN A 293 5.59 -4.29 -4.44
CA GLN A 293 5.03 -5.34 -5.29
C GLN A 293 3.90 -6.12 -4.60
N ASP A 294 3.64 -5.85 -3.31
CA ASP A 294 2.61 -6.55 -2.52
C ASP A 294 1.22 -5.96 -2.76
N LEU A 295 0.69 -6.20 -3.96
CA LEU A 295 -0.64 -5.77 -4.41
C LEU A 295 -1.76 -6.77 -4.05
N GLY A 296 -1.45 -7.80 -3.25
CA GLY A 296 -2.40 -8.84 -2.87
C GLY A 296 -3.40 -8.41 -1.80
N ASP A 297 -4.43 -9.24 -1.64
CA ASP A 297 -5.33 -9.20 -0.48
C ASP A 297 -5.65 -10.61 0.01
N ASP A 298 -5.42 -10.87 1.30
CA ASP A 298 -5.88 -12.05 2.02
C ASP A 298 -6.83 -11.62 3.16
N SER A 299 -7.78 -10.74 2.86
CA SER A 299 -8.76 -10.23 3.83
C SER A 299 -9.87 -11.24 4.10
N SER A 300 -10.43 -11.14 5.31
CA SER A 300 -11.59 -11.90 5.75
C SER A 300 -12.60 -10.93 6.34
N GLY A 301 -13.83 -10.93 5.84
CA GLY A 301 -14.84 -9.91 6.19
C GLY A 301 -14.83 -8.73 5.21
N CYS A 302 -15.69 -7.73 5.48
CA CYS A 302 -15.86 -6.55 4.64
C CYS A 302 -15.09 -5.32 5.16
N GLU A 303 -14.66 -5.36 6.42
CA GLU A 303 -14.12 -4.26 7.19
C GLU A 303 -12.82 -3.72 6.57
N PRO A 304 -11.84 -4.56 6.17
CA PRO A 304 -10.65 -4.10 5.45
C PRO A 304 -11.00 -3.47 4.09
N GLY A 305 -12.07 -3.93 3.42
CA GLY A 305 -12.54 -3.38 2.16
C GLY A 305 -12.89 -1.90 2.24
N THR A 306 -13.45 -1.44 3.37
CA THR A 306 -13.75 -0.02 3.63
C THR A 306 -12.50 0.87 3.77
N THR A 307 -11.31 0.27 3.84
CA THR A 307 -10.02 0.97 3.90
C THR A 307 -9.21 0.85 2.60
N GLY A 308 -9.55 -0.10 1.72
CA GLY A 308 -8.92 -0.34 0.42
C GLY A 308 -9.15 -1.76 -0.13
N VAL A 309 -9.05 -1.97 -1.44
CA VAL A 309 -9.23 -3.28 -2.10
C VAL A 309 -8.03 -4.21 -1.94
N ASN A 310 -6.85 -3.69 -1.62
CA ASN A 310 -5.65 -4.47 -1.37
C ASN A 310 -4.72 -3.80 -0.35
N ARG A 311 -3.68 -4.51 0.07
CA ARG A 311 -2.67 -4.02 1.04
C ARG A 311 -2.10 -2.67 0.67
N ASN A 312 -1.82 -2.47 -0.62
CA ASN A 312 -1.16 -1.27 -1.13
C ASN A 312 -2.06 -0.04 -0.94
N GLU A 313 -3.31 -0.11 -1.39
CA GLU A 313 -4.28 0.97 -1.17
C GLU A 313 -4.57 1.20 0.32
N ARG A 314 -4.76 0.14 1.11
CA ARG A 314 -5.03 0.26 2.57
C ARG A 314 -3.93 1.00 3.31
N PHE A 315 -2.66 0.68 3.00
CA PHE A 315 -1.52 1.39 3.57
C PHE A 315 -1.54 2.88 3.21
N PHE A 316 -1.75 3.20 1.94
CA PHE A 316 -1.74 4.58 1.48
C PHE A 316 -2.91 5.41 2.01
N ASN A 317 -4.10 4.82 2.10
CA ASN A 317 -5.24 5.45 2.73
C ASN A 317 -5.00 5.64 4.24
N PHE A 318 -4.40 4.66 4.93
CA PHE A 318 -4.07 4.78 6.37
C PHE A 318 -3.08 5.93 6.61
N ILE A 319 -1.99 6.02 5.83
CA ILE A 319 -1.01 7.12 5.92
C ILE A 319 -1.61 8.48 5.55
N ASN A 320 -2.54 8.54 4.60
CA ASN A 320 -3.25 9.77 4.27
C ASN A 320 -4.17 10.23 5.42
N TRP A 321 -4.81 9.30 6.13
CA TRP A 321 -5.75 9.60 7.22
C TRP A 321 -5.08 9.84 8.57
N PHE A 322 -3.96 9.15 8.82
CA PHE A 322 -3.17 9.19 10.03
C PHE A 322 -1.70 9.46 9.64
N PRO A 323 -1.36 10.70 9.26
CA PRO A 323 -0.03 11.03 8.79
C PRO A 323 1.04 10.78 9.87
N PRO A 324 2.22 10.25 9.50
CA PRO A 324 3.37 10.08 10.38
C PRO A 324 3.65 11.30 11.25
N GLN A 325 3.80 11.10 12.56
CA GLN A 325 4.14 12.17 13.49
C GLN A 325 5.67 12.31 13.60
N CYS A 326 6.19 13.53 13.43
CA CYS A 326 7.62 13.82 13.52
C CYS A 326 7.86 15.31 13.78
N ALA A 327 8.35 15.68 14.97
CA ALA A 327 8.76 17.07 15.23
C ALA A 327 10.18 17.38 14.70
N SER A 328 11.07 16.39 14.66
CA SER A 328 12.45 16.51 14.14
C SER A 328 13.08 15.13 13.94
N ALA A 329 14.21 15.02 13.24
CA ALA A 329 14.91 13.74 13.06
C ALA A 329 15.37 13.09 14.38
N SER A 330 15.56 13.88 15.46
CA SER A 330 15.90 13.41 16.81
C SER A 330 14.69 13.23 17.73
N ASP A 331 13.47 13.38 17.21
CA ASP A 331 12.24 13.11 17.96
C ASP A 331 12.16 11.61 18.31
N SER A 332 11.87 11.32 19.58
CA SER A 332 11.80 9.96 20.08
C SER A 332 10.45 9.27 19.85
N ALA A 333 9.46 10.01 19.35
CA ALA A 333 8.19 9.51 18.83
C ALA A 333 8.10 9.70 17.30
N CYS A 334 9.21 9.96 16.61
CA CYS A 334 9.19 10.09 15.15
C CYS A 334 8.77 8.76 14.49
N ASP A 335 7.78 8.84 13.62
CA ASP A 335 7.40 7.80 12.67
C ASP A 335 8.31 7.83 11.43
N THR A 336 8.35 6.73 10.67
CA THR A 336 9.08 6.66 9.39
C THR A 336 8.31 5.85 8.34
N ILE A 337 8.42 6.23 7.05
CA ILE A 337 7.88 5.45 5.92
C ILE A 337 9.03 4.96 5.05
N ASP A 338 9.14 3.64 4.89
CA ASP A 338 10.18 2.99 4.12
C ASP A 338 9.58 2.17 2.97
N TYR A 339 9.94 2.53 1.73
CA TYR A 339 9.52 1.83 0.52
C TYR A 339 10.54 0.75 0.13
N ILE A 340 10.05 -0.48 -0.01
CA ILE A 340 10.89 -1.67 -0.24
C ILE A 340 10.44 -2.32 -1.55
N ASN A 341 11.39 -2.56 -2.46
CA ASN A 341 11.13 -3.24 -3.73
C ASN A 341 10.97 -4.77 -3.53
N SER A 342 9.88 -5.17 -2.89
CA SER A 342 9.53 -6.55 -2.52
C SER A 342 8.03 -6.80 -2.63
N GLY A 343 7.66 -8.06 -2.85
CA GLY A 343 6.31 -8.58 -2.60
C GLY A 343 6.07 -8.90 -1.12
N HIS A 344 5.12 -9.80 -0.86
CA HIS A 344 4.71 -10.23 0.49
C HIS A 344 5.70 -11.20 1.17
N ASP A 345 7.01 -10.93 1.06
CA ASP A 345 8.09 -11.77 1.58
C ASP A 345 8.73 -11.13 2.82
N ALA A 346 8.60 -11.79 3.97
CA ALA A 346 9.18 -11.33 5.23
C ALA A 346 10.72 -11.26 5.20
N GLY A 347 11.38 -12.23 4.56
CA GLY A 347 12.83 -12.31 4.48
C GLY A 347 13.42 -11.21 3.60
N ALA A 348 12.85 -10.98 2.42
CA ALA A 348 13.23 -9.88 1.54
C ALA A 348 12.97 -8.51 2.20
N MET A 349 11.86 -8.36 2.93
CA MET A 349 11.56 -7.13 3.67
C MET A 349 12.57 -6.88 4.81
N PHE A 350 12.94 -7.90 5.60
CA PHE A 350 13.93 -7.75 6.69
C PHE A 350 15.36 -7.53 6.16
N ALA A 351 15.74 -8.18 5.06
CA ALA A 351 17.07 -8.06 4.44
C ALA A 351 17.23 -6.81 3.56
N SER A 352 16.15 -6.10 3.23
CA SER A 352 16.20 -4.81 2.52
C SER A 352 17.04 -3.77 3.28
N GLN A 353 17.60 -2.78 2.58
CA GLN A 353 18.39 -1.72 3.21
C GLN A 353 17.63 -1.00 4.34
N ALA A 354 16.30 -0.81 4.17
CA ALA A 354 15.41 -0.32 5.21
C ALA A 354 15.30 -1.29 6.39
N GLY A 355 15.02 -2.57 6.14
CA GLY A 355 14.98 -3.61 7.17
C GLY A 355 16.26 -3.65 8.01
N LEU A 356 17.43 -3.68 7.36
CA LEU A 356 18.73 -3.69 8.03
C LEU A 356 18.94 -2.44 8.92
N ALA A 357 18.60 -1.25 8.40
CA ALA A 357 18.70 0.00 9.14
C ALA A 357 17.79 -0.01 10.38
N ARG A 358 16.48 -0.21 10.18
CA ARG A 358 15.45 -0.06 11.21
C ARG A 358 15.48 -1.14 12.28
N LEU A 359 15.74 -2.39 11.89
CA LEU A 359 15.75 -3.51 12.82
C LEU A 359 17.02 -3.52 13.67
N PHE A 360 18.19 -3.18 13.08
CA PHE A 360 19.48 -3.44 13.71
C PHE A 360 20.36 -2.19 13.96
N ILE A 361 20.45 -1.25 13.01
CA ILE A 361 21.45 -0.16 13.03
C ILE A 361 20.95 1.10 13.76
N ASP A 362 19.78 1.63 13.38
CA ASP A 362 19.25 2.91 13.84
C ASP A 362 19.17 2.95 15.37
N ASN A 363 19.84 3.92 16.01
CA ASN A 363 19.90 4.14 17.46
C ASN A 363 20.45 2.93 18.25
N LEU A 364 21.34 2.12 17.65
CA LEU A 364 22.06 1.05 18.36
C LEU A 364 22.82 1.59 19.59
N ASN A 365 23.39 2.79 19.51
CA ASN A 365 24.21 3.37 20.57
C ASN A 365 23.43 4.22 21.61
N GLY A 366 22.12 4.42 21.43
CA GLY A 366 21.33 5.29 22.31
C GLY A 366 21.53 6.79 22.04
N ASP A 367 22.00 7.11 20.84
CA ASP A 367 22.39 8.43 20.33
C ASP A 367 21.31 9.12 19.47
N TYR A 368 20.14 8.49 19.32
CA TYR A 368 19.05 8.93 18.43
C TYR A 368 19.45 9.00 16.95
N SER A 369 20.52 8.31 16.56
CA SER A 369 20.86 8.14 15.15
C SER A 369 19.76 7.37 14.40
N ARG A 370 19.41 7.80 13.20
CA ARG A 370 18.57 7.04 12.26
C ARG A 370 19.03 7.26 10.83
N ALA A 371 18.82 6.27 9.98
CA ALA A 371 18.84 6.50 8.55
C ALA A 371 17.75 7.53 8.17
N THR A 372 18.07 8.37 7.17
CA THR A 372 17.06 9.04 6.35
C THR A 372 16.12 7.98 5.78
N ASP A 373 14.82 8.24 5.75
CA ASP A 373 13.88 7.18 5.38
C ASP A 373 14.04 6.75 3.94
N PHE A 374 13.63 5.51 3.66
CA PHE A 374 13.90 4.86 2.39
C PHE A 374 12.82 5.26 1.37
N TYR A 375 12.86 6.54 1.01
CA TYR A 375 11.93 7.22 0.13
C TYR A 375 12.10 6.84 -1.35
N CYS A 376 11.02 7.00 -2.11
CA CYS A 376 11.08 7.29 -3.54
C CYS A 376 10.18 8.50 -3.83
N PRO A 377 10.71 9.50 -4.56
CA PRO A 377 11.41 10.62 -3.94
C PRO A 377 10.48 11.60 -3.21
N ARG A 378 10.97 12.07 -2.05
CA ARG A 378 10.74 13.44 -1.54
C ARG A 378 12.05 14.01 -1.04
N GLN A 379 12.16 15.34 -0.97
CA GLN A 379 13.43 16.04 -0.71
C GLN A 379 13.24 17.14 0.33
N ALA A 380 14.11 17.13 1.34
CA ALA A 380 14.12 18.04 2.49
C ALA A 380 12.92 17.89 3.48
N VAL A 381 12.91 18.75 4.50
CA VAL A 381 12.01 18.70 5.65
C VAL A 381 10.77 19.58 5.40
N GLY A 382 9.60 19.12 5.83
CA GLY A 382 8.30 19.78 5.56
C GLY A 382 7.61 19.26 4.29
N ASP A 383 8.21 18.30 3.60
CA ASP A 383 7.73 17.72 2.36
C ASP A 383 6.63 16.69 2.63
N ASN A 384 5.42 16.90 2.08
CA ASN A 384 4.16 16.23 2.49
C ASN A 384 4.25 14.67 2.51
N PRO A 385 3.88 13.97 3.61
CA PRO A 385 4.13 12.53 3.79
C PRO A 385 3.39 11.59 2.81
N LEU A 386 2.51 12.12 1.95
CA LEU A 386 1.84 11.31 0.94
C LEU A 386 2.82 10.70 -0.08
N PRO A 387 2.54 9.46 -0.55
CA PRO A 387 3.39 8.76 -1.51
C PRO A 387 3.53 9.56 -2.80
N ASN A 388 4.76 9.67 -3.29
CA ASN A 388 4.97 10.21 -4.62
C ASN A 388 4.44 9.19 -5.67
N PRO A 389 3.57 9.57 -6.61
CA PRO A 389 3.13 8.65 -7.67
C PRO A 389 4.28 8.12 -8.55
N THR A 390 5.47 8.73 -8.51
CA THR A 390 6.69 8.23 -9.16
C THR A 390 7.42 7.13 -8.38
N CYS A 391 6.94 6.70 -7.21
CA CYS A 391 7.49 5.56 -6.45
C CYS A 391 7.54 4.25 -7.25
N THR A 392 6.72 4.10 -8.28
CA THR A 392 6.31 2.81 -8.83
C THR A 392 6.56 2.69 -10.33
N SER A 393 7.84 2.75 -10.74
CA SER A 393 8.32 2.33 -12.07
C SER A 393 8.22 0.80 -12.31
N ILE A 394 7.06 0.25 -12.00
CA ILE A 394 6.59 -1.11 -12.28
C ILE A 394 5.27 -1.07 -13.09
N VAL A 395 4.55 0.07 -13.06
CA VAL A 395 3.45 0.40 -13.96
C VAL A 395 3.78 1.74 -14.62
N PRO A 396 3.72 1.87 -15.97
CA PRO A 396 3.92 3.14 -16.64
C PRO A 396 2.98 4.22 -16.08
N GLN A 397 3.54 5.29 -15.54
CA GLN A 397 2.72 6.41 -15.09
C GLN A 397 2.18 7.15 -16.32
N PRO A 398 0.86 7.43 -16.41
CA PRO A 398 0.30 8.21 -17.50
C PRO A 398 0.96 9.58 -17.59
N SER A 399 1.29 9.99 -18.82
CA SER A 399 2.06 11.21 -19.09
C SER A 399 1.63 11.86 -20.40
N GLY A 400 2.02 13.12 -20.61
CA GLY A 400 1.54 13.96 -21.70
C GLY A 400 0.41 14.91 -21.29
N THR A 401 -0.11 15.64 -22.28
CA THR A 401 -1.22 16.59 -22.11
C THR A 401 -2.19 16.41 -23.27
N TYR A 402 -3.44 16.08 -22.99
CA TYR A 402 -4.44 15.73 -23.99
C TYR A 402 -5.66 16.63 -23.85
N SER A 403 -6.03 17.33 -24.92
CA SER A 403 -7.13 18.31 -24.94
C SER A 403 -7.05 19.37 -23.81
N GLY A 404 -5.83 19.73 -23.39
CA GLY A 404 -5.56 20.66 -22.28
C GLY A 404 -5.60 20.03 -20.89
N MET A 405 -5.84 18.73 -20.77
CA MET A 405 -5.84 17.98 -19.51
C MET A 405 -4.53 17.22 -19.29
N THR A 406 -4.07 17.18 -18.04
CA THR A 406 -2.94 16.35 -17.58
C THR A 406 -3.41 15.33 -16.55
N TYR A 407 -2.67 14.24 -16.36
CA TYR A 407 -3.05 13.21 -15.40
C TYR A 407 -3.03 13.74 -13.96
N ALA A 408 -4.21 13.82 -13.35
CA ALA A 408 -4.39 14.29 -11.98
C ALA A 408 -4.12 13.19 -10.94
N GLY A 409 -4.18 11.92 -11.34
CA GLY A 409 -3.93 10.74 -10.51
C GLY A 409 -5.10 9.76 -10.50
N CYS A 410 -4.94 8.68 -9.74
CA CYS A 410 -6.00 7.69 -9.54
C CYS A 410 -6.92 8.08 -8.38
N TYR A 411 -8.23 7.93 -8.56
CA TYR A 411 -9.26 8.21 -7.56
C TYR A 411 -10.19 7.00 -7.40
N THR A 412 -10.83 6.84 -6.24
CA THR A 412 -11.93 5.89 -6.07
C THR A 412 -13.17 6.35 -6.84
N ASP A 413 -13.89 5.45 -7.52
CA ASP A 413 -15.34 5.62 -7.69
C ASP A 413 -16.12 4.95 -6.54
N GLN A 414 -17.25 5.54 -6.16
CA GLN A 414 -18.00 5.22 -4.94
C GLN A 414 -19.49 5.55 -5.10
N SER A 415 -20.28 5.41 -4.02
CA SER A 415 -21.68 5.83 -3.98
C SER A 415 -21.87 7.11 -3.14
N PRO A 416 -22.51 8.18 -3.67
CA PRO A 416 -22.81 8.41 -5.09
C PRO A 416 -21.54 8.62 -5.93
N GLN A 417 -21.65 8.38 -7.23
CA GLN A 417 -20.51 8.38 -8.16
C GLN A 417 -19.73 9.69 -8.18
N SER A 418 -18.43 9.55 -8.45
CA SER A 418 -17.42 10.60 -8.46
C SER A 418 -17.58 11.54 -9.64
N PHE A 419 -18.13 11.03 -10.74
CA PHE A 419 -18.65 11.82 -11.85
C PHE A 419 -20.17 11.65 -11.94
N LYS A 420 -20.87 12.71 -12.30
CA LYS A 420 -22.34 12.67 -12.50
C LYS A 420 -22.75 12.29 -13.93
N TYR A 421 -21.79 12.13 -14.84
CA TYR A 421 -22.04 11.90 -16.26
C TYR A 421 -20.99 10.95 -16.85
N MET A 422 -21.44 9.76 -17.26
CA MET A 422 -20.71 8.86 -18.15
C MET A 422 -20.99 9.31 -19.59
N ALA A 423 -19.94 9.64 -20.35
CA ALA A 423 -20.06 10.03 -21.75
C ALA A 423 -20.26 8.80 -22.66
N TYR A 424 -19.58 7.69 -22.36
CA TYR A 424 -19.75 6.41 -23.06
C TYR A 424 -19.15 5.23 -22.27
N ASP A 425 -19.52 4.02 -22.67
CA ASP A 425 -18.83 2.76 -22.39
C ASP A 425 -18.62 2.00 -23.71
N ASN A 426 -17.38 1.84 -24.19
CA ASN A 426 -17.06 1.06 -25.39
C ASN A 426 -15.55 0.74 -25.53
N SER A 427 -15.23 -0.15 -26.47
CA SER A 427 -13.86 -0.62 -26.73
C SER A 427 -12.93 0.40 -27.40
N SER A 428 -13.38 1.59 -27.78
CA SER A 428 -12.54 2.64 -28.37
C SER A 428 -11.94 3.59 -27.33
N ASN A 429 -12.16 3.33 -26.04
CA ASN A 429 -11.72 4.20 -24.96
C ASN A 429 -10.19 4.33 -24.88
N SER A 430 -9.67 5.56 -25.01
CA SER A 430 -8.28 5.94 -24.78
C SER A 430 -8.23 7.26 -24.01
N VAL A 431 -7.03 7.65 -23.56
CA VAL A 431 -6.77 8.94 -22.94
C VAL A 431 -7.10 10.08 -23.89
N GLU A 432 -6.66 10.01 -25.16
CA GLU A 432 -7.01 11.00 -26.19
C GLU A 432 -8.53 11.06 -26.37
N PHE A 433 -9.17 9.91 -26.59
CA PHE A 433 -10.58 9.88 -26.99
C PHE A 433 -11.51 10.35 -25.87
N CYS A 434 -11.24 9.96 -24.63
CA CYS A 434 -12.03 10.41 -23.48
C CYS A 434 -11.78 11.89 -23.15
N THR A 435 -10.51 12.34 -23.07
CA THR A 435 -10.22 13.77 -22.80
C THR A 435 -10.75 14.68 -23.91
N HIS A 436 -10.67 14.26 -25.17
CA HIS A 436 -11.24 14.99 -26.30
C HIS A 436 -12.76 15.04 -26.26
N THR A 437 -13.41 13.93 -25.92
CA THR A 437 -14.87 13.89 -25.75
C THR A 437 -15.32 14.83 -24.62
N CYS A 438 -14.67 14.78 -23.46
CA CYS A 438 -15.00 15.67 -22.34
C CYS A 438 -14.75 17.15 -22.68
N ALA A 439 -13.61 17.50 -23.27
CA ALA A 439 -13.31 18.87 -23.69
C ALA A 439 -14.32 19.39 -24.74
N THR A 440 -14.73 18.56 -25.70
CA THR A 440 -15.73 18.90 -26.72
C THR A 440 -17.12 19.12 -26.13
N LEU A 441 -17.45 18.42 -25.03
CA LEU A 441 -18.67 18.62 -24.25
C LEU A 441 -18.56 19.77 -23.23
N GLY A 442 -17.45 20.52 -23.20
CA GLY A 442 -17.25 21.67 -22.32
C GLY A 442 -16.84 21.32 -20.88
N TYR A 443 -16.34 20.12 -20.65
CA TYR A 443 -15.86 19.64 -19.35
C TYR A 443 -14.34 19.78 -19.18
N SER A 444 -13.89 20.23 -18.00
CA SER A 444 -12.47 20.41 -17.66
C SER A 444 -11.79 19.18 -17.04
N VAL A 445 -12.57 18.16 -16.67
CA VAL A 445 -12.12 16.91 -16.05
C VAL A 445 -12.69 15.72 -16.80
N ALA A 446 -11.85 14.73 -17.08
CA ALA A 446 -12.19 13.42 -17.60
C ALA A 446 -11.79 12.32 -16.60
N GLY A 447 -12.52 11.22 -16.56
CA GLY A 447 -12.16 10.03 -15.78
C GLY A 447 -12.41 8.77 -16.60
N MET A 448 -11.43 7.88 -16.66
CA MET A 448 -11.59 6.58 -17.33
C MET A 448 -11.68 5.47 -16.31
N GLU A 449 -12.62 4.54 -16.48
CA GLU A 449 -12.85 3.37 -15.63
C GLU A 449 -12.99 2.09 -16.45
N TYR A 450 -12.85 0.93 -15.79
CA TYR A 450 -13.14 -0.40 -16.33
C TYR A 450 -12.51 -0.71 -17.71
N SER A 451 -11.40 -0.05 -18.06
CA SER A 451 -10.80 -0.02 -19.41
C SER A 451 -11.64 0.68 -20.49
N SER A 452 -12.97 0.54 -20.50
CA SER A 452 -13.88 0.95 -21.59
C SER A 452 -14.74 2.19 -21.31
N GLN A 453 -14.83 2.64 -20.05
CA GLN A 453 -15.72 3.71 -19.64
C GLN A 453 -15.03 5.07 -19.63
N CYS A 454 -15.78 6.11 -20.03
CA CYS A 454 -15.37 7.50 -19.98
C CYS A 454 -16.43 8.34 -19.28
N PHE A 455 -15.99 9.13 -18.31
CA PHE A 455 -16.80 10.05 -17.51
C PHE A 455 -16.27 11.48 -17.66
N CYS A 456 -17.15 12.47 -17.60
CA CYS A 456 -16.79 13.87 -17.74
C CYS A 456 -17.41 14.74 -16.63
N GLY A 457 -16.71 15.81 -16.25
CA GLY A 457 -17.19 16.77 -15.26
C GLY A 457 -16.32 18.02 -15.17
N ASN A 458 -16.72 18.96 -14.30
CA ASN A 458 -15.91 20.14 -13.93
C ASN A 458 -15.34 20.03 -12.50
N GLY A 459 -15.29 18.81 -11.99
CA GLY A 459 -14.93 18.45 -10.63
C GLY A 459 -15.44 17.04 -10.29
N LEU A 460 -14.88 16.47 -9.23
CA LEU A 460 -15.25 15.16 -8.69
C LEU A 460 -16.22 15.35 -7.50
N THR A 461 -17.10 14.39 -7.19
CA THR A 461 -17.93 14.48 -5.97
C THR A 461 -17.11 14.24 -4.69
N ALA A 462 -17.64 14.66 -3.55
CA ALA A 462 -16.99 14.51 -2.23
C ALA A 462 -16.65 13.06 -1.80
N LYS A 463 -17.11 12.04 -2.53
CA LYS A 463 -16.75 10.63 -2.31
C LYS A 463 -15.50 10.19 -3.09
N ALA A 464 -14.97 11.03 -3.97
CA ALA A 464 -13.76 10.74 -4.74
C ALA A 464 -12.48 10.91 -3.90
N SER A 465 -12.10 9.86 -3.18
CA SER A 465 -10.80 9.78 -2.49
C SER A 465 -9.67 9.61 -3.52
N LYS A 466 -8.64 10.46 -3.46
CA LYS A 466 -7.41 10.25 -4.24
C LYS A 466 -6.60 9.12 -3.61
N ILE A 467 -6.11 8.20 -4.45
CA ILE A 467 -5.31 7.04 -4.01
C ILE A 467 -3.97 6.97 -4.76
N ALA A 468 -3.15 5.97 -4.44
CA ALA A 468 -1.93 5.71 -5.20
C ALA A 468 -2.24 5.14 -6.58
N ASN A 469 -1.50 5.61 -7.58
CA ASN A 469 -1.79 5.36 -9.00
C ASN A 469 -1.80 3.87 -9.40
N GLN A 470 -1.18 2.97 -8.64
CA GLN A 470 -1.24 1.52 -8.87
C GLN A 470 -2.67 0.94 -8.85
N GLY A 471 -3.63 1.61 -8.20
CA GLY A 471 -5.06 1.23 -8.24
C GLY A 471 -5.72 1.48 -9.61
N CYS A 472 -5.10 2.29 -10.47
CA CYS A 472 -5.45 2.48 -11.86
C CYS A 472 -4.33 1.83 -12.69
N SER A 473 -4.53 0.56 -13.03
CA SER A 473 -3.55 -0.29 -13.72
C SER A 473 -4.15 -1.13 -14.84
N SER A 474 -5.43 -0.89 -15.20
CA SER A 474 -6.03 -1.46 -16.41
C SER A 474 -5.46 -0.80 -17.65
N ALA A 475 -5.13 -1.58 -18.68
CA ALA A 475 -4.84 -1.04 -19.99
C ALA A 475 -6.13 -0.40 -20.59
N CYS A 476 -6.03 0.73 -21.29
CA CYS A 476 -7.19 1.31 -21.96
C CYS A 476 -7.68 0.41 -23.12
N ALA A 477 -8.99 0.30 -23.31
CA ALA A 477 -9.56 -0.66 -24.27
C ALA A 477 -9.20 -0.33 -25.74
N GLY A 478 -9.10 0.96 -26.07
CA GLY A 478 -8.71 1.46 -27.40
C GLY A 478 -7.19 1.61 -27.61
N ASN A 479 -6.41 1.69 -26.53
CA ASN A 479 -4.94 1.63 -26.60
C ASN A 479 -4.35 0.90 -25.38
N SER A 480 -3.82 -0.30 -25.61
CA SER A 480 -3.23 -1.12 -24.55
C SER A 480 -1.90 -0.61 -23.99
N SER A 481 -1.34 0.47 -24.56
CA SER A 481 -0.14 1.15 -24.05
C SER A 481 -0.45 2.22 -23.00
N GLU A 482 -1.73 2.59 -22.85
CA GLU A 482 -2.21 3.59 -21.88
C GLU A 482 -2.85 2.94 -20.66
N VAL A 483 -2.88 3.69 -19.55
CA VAL A 483 -3.40 3.20 -18.27
C VAL A 483 -4.70 3.92 -17.88
N CYS A 484 -5.78 3.18 -18.06
CA CYS A 484 -7.13 3.54 -17.65
C CYS A 484 -7.42 3.04 -16.22
N GLY A 485 -8.59 3.43 -15.71
CA GLY A 485 -9.07 2.99 -14.42
C GLY A 485 -9.42 1.50 -14.36
N THR A 486 -9.30 0.92 -13.17
CA THR A 486 -9.79 -0.44 -12.86
C THR A 486 -11.24 -0.36 -12.36
N ASN A 487 -11.83 -1.47 -11.94
CA ASN A 487 -13.19 -1.48 -11.37
C ASN A 487 -13.27 -0.63 -10.09
N PHE A 488 -14.21 0.32 -10.04
CA PHE A 488 -14.36 1.34 -9.01
C PHE A 488 -13.12 2.25 -8.82
N ARG A 489 -12.24 2.40 -9.82
CA ARG A 489 -11.05 3.27 -9.72
C ARG A 489 -10.86 4.06 -10.99
N LEU A 490 -10.99 5.39 -10.91
CA LEU A 490 -10.93 6.32 -12.02
C LEU A 490 -9.50 6.81 -12.27
N SER A 491 -8.99 6.62 -13.48
CA SER A 491 -7.80 7.32 -13.98
C SER A 491 -8.25 8.74 -14.37
N VAL A 492 -7.95 9.75 -13.53
CA VAL A 492 -8.49 11.10 -13.70
C VAL A 492 -7.50 12.01 -14.41
N TRP A 493 -7.99 12.69 -15.45
CA TRP A 493 -7.29 13.72 -16.21
C TRP A 493 -8.01 15.05 -16.05
N SER A 494 -7.27 16.14 -15.85
CA SER A 494 -7.84 17.44 -15.50
C SER A 494 -7.01 18.59 -16.05
N ASN A 495 -7.67 19.67 -16.45
CA ASN A 495 -7.03 20.96 -16.71
C ASN A 495 -6.78 21.67 -15.37
N GLY A 496 -5.59 21.44 -14.79
CA GLY A 496 -5.24 21.85 -13.43
C GLY A 496 -5.75 20.86 -12.37
N THR A 497 -5.66 21.22 -11.08
CA THR A 497 -6.13 20.37 -9.97
C THR A 497 -7.66 20.18 -10.04
N PRO A 498 -8.20 18.95 -10.08
CA PRO A 498 -9.63 18.73 -10.14
C PRO A 498 -10.31 19.15 -8.83
N THR A 499 -11.31 20.02 -8.93
CA THR A 499 -12.11 20.48 -7.80
C THR A 499 -12.90 19.33 -7.18
N ILE A 500 -12.80 19.14 -5.86
CA ILE A 500 -13.73 18.27 -5.13
C ILE A 500 -14.98 19.09 -4.77
N LEU A 501 -16.13 18.71 -5.34
CA LEU A 501 -17.42 19.31 -5.07
C LEU A 501 -17.87 18.93 -3.66
N ALA A 502 -18.21 19.91 -2.82
CA ALA A 502 -18.63 19.69 -1.44
C ALA A 502 -19.85 18.75 -1.34
N GLN A 503 -19.89 17.91 -0.30
CA GLN A 503 -21.04 17.02 -0.08
C GLN A 503 -22.24 17.84 0.42
N PRO A 504 -23.47 17.55 -0.03
CA PRO A 504 -24.66 18.06 0.63
C PRO A 504 -24.71 17.59 2.09
N SER A 505 -25.06 18.49 3.00
CA SER A 505 -25.03 18.23 4.45
C SER A 505 -26.20 18.87 5.19
N ALA A 506 -26.39 18.49 6.45
CA ALA A 506 -27.20 19.24 7.41
C ALA A 506 -26.23 19.99 8.35
N PRO A 507 -25.99 21.30 8.16
CA PRO A 507 -25.06 22.04 9.00
C PRO A 507 -25.48 22.00 10.48
N ALA A 508 -24.51 21.93 11.39
CA ALA A 508 -24.77 21.75 12.82
C ALA A 508 -25.67 22.85 13.42
N THR A 509 -25.62 24.07 12.89
CA THR A 509 -26.48 25.19 13.27
C THR A 509 -26.92 26.03 12.08
N ILE A 510 -28.19 26.43 12.04
CA ILE A 510 -28.78 27.34 11.04
C ILE A 510 -29.64 28.38 11.78
N ASN A 511 -29.41 29.69 11.56
CA ASN A 511 -30.20 30.82 12.07
C ASN A 511 -30.67 30.72 13.54
N GLY A 512 -29.81 30.22 14.44
CA GLY A 512 -30.11 30.08 15.88
C GLY A 512 -30.79 28.77 16.30
N TYR A 513 -30.95 27.83 15.37
CA TYR A 513 -31.35 26.44 15.61
C TYR A 513 -30.13 25.52 15.47
N THR A 514 -30.15 24.40 16.19
CA THR A 514 -29.18 23.29 16.11
C THR A 514 -29.83 22.08 15.44
N TYR A 515 -29.10 21.38 14.56
CA TYR A 515 -29.56 20.15 13.90
C TYR A 515 -29.85 19.04 14.94
N GLN A 516 -30.98 18.34 14.79
CA GLN A 516 -31.43 17.29 15.72
C GLN A 516 -31.30 15.87 15.14
N GLY A 517 -31.24 15.73 13.80
CA GLY A 517 -31.24 14.44 13.12
C GLY A 517 -32.28 14.35 12.01
N CYS A 518 -32.43 13.15 11.46
CA CYS A 518 -33.40 12.86 10.41
C CYS A 518 -34.64 12.20 11.01
N TYR A 519 -35.80 12.86 10.98
CA TYR A 519 -36.99 12.40 11.68
C TYR A 519 -38.03 11.83 10.72
N LEU A 520 -38.73 10.77 11.14
CA LEU A 520 -39.90 10.27 10.44
C LEU A 520 -41.00 11.34 10.38
N ASP A 521 -41.63 11.47 9.20
CA ASP A 521 -42.82 12.30 9.02
C ASP A 521 -44.00 11.49 8.44
N ASN A 522 -45.21 12.04 8.56
CA ASN A 522 -46.46 11.49 8.04
C ASN A 522 -46.79 10.04 8.49
N ASN A 523 -46.23 9.57 9.60
CA ASN A 523 -46.41 8.21 10.10
C ASN A 523 -46.72 8.18 11.62
N PRO A 524 -48.00 8.03 12.03
CA PRO A 524 -49.24 8.00 11.23
C PRO A 524 -49.77 9.40 10.87
N SER A 525 -49.06 10.46 11.26
CA SER A 525 -49.45 11.87 11.08
C SER A 525 -48.22 12.76 10.89
N ARG A 526 -48.46 14.02 10.53
CA ARG A 526 -47.43 15.06 10.35
C ARG A 526 -46.72 15.35 11.69
N ALA A 527 -45.38 15.46 11.66
CA ALA A 527 -44.54 15.67 12.83
C ALA A 527 -44.51 17.14 13.29
N LEU A 528 -44.46 18.08 12.34
CA LEU A 528 -44.53 19.53 12.60
C LEU A 528 -45.81 20.09 11.96
N THR A 529 -46.77 20.47 12.79
CA THR A 529 -48.18 20.66 12.40
C THR A 529 -48.68 22.10 12.45
N VAL A 530 -47.84 23.08 12.77
CA VAL A 530 -48.34 24.43 13.14
C VAL A 530 -48.43 25.38 11.94
N THR A 531 -47.45 25.38 11.04
CA THR A 531 -47.48 26.12 9.77
C THR A 531 -46.42 25.57 8.82
N SER A 532 -46.56 25.82 7.51
CA SER A 532 -45.67 25.32 6.47
C SER A 532 -45.69 26.18 5.20
N TYR A 533 -44.70 26.00 4.33
CA TYR A 533 -44.72 26.47 2.94
C TYR A 533 -43.86 25.57 2.04
N THR A 534 -44.13 25.61 0.74
CA THR A 534 -43.39 24.84 -0.27
C THR A 534 -42.76 25.78 -1.30
N SER A 535 -41.49 25.54 -1.67
CA SER A 535 -40.83 26.21 -2.80
C SER A 535 -40.11 25.21 -3.70
N THR A 536 -40.51 25.17 -4.97
CA THR A 536 -39.97 24.26 -5.98
C THR A 536 -38.64 24.73 -6.59
N SER A 537 -38.13 25.91 -6.22
CA SER A 537 -36.92 26.49 -6.81
C SER A 537 -36.06 27.34 -5.86
N SER A 538 -36.50 27.55 -4.61
CA SER A 538 -35.81 28.45 -3.66
C SER A 538 -35.87 28.01 -2.19
N MET A 539 -36.16 26.74 -1.90
CA MET A 539 -36.10 26.22 -0.54
C MET A 539 -34.65 26.09 -0.08
N THR A 540 -34.30 26.66 1.08
CA THR A 540 -33.05 26.42 1.81
C THR A 540 -33.36 26.22 3.30
N LEU A 541 -32.39 25.74 4.07
CA LEU A 541 -32.51 25.63 5.51
C LEU A 541 -32.64 27.02 6.17
N GLU A 542 -31.96 28.06 5.67
CA GLU A 542 -32.12 29.44 6.13
C GLU A 542 -33.49 30.01 5.78
N SER A 543 -34.01 29.73 4.58
CA SER A 543 -35.34 30.20 4.18
C SER A 543 -36.44 29.54 5.01
N CYS A 544 -36.27 28.27 5.40
CA CYS A 544 -37.17 27.59 6.32
C CYS A 544 -37.01 28.10 7.77
N ALA A 545 -35.78 28.21 8.27
CA ALA A 545 -35.49 28.71 9.62
C ALA A 545 -36.01 30.14 9.86
N SER A 546 -35.87 31.00 8.86
CA SER A 546 -36.36 32.39 8.89
C SER A 546 -37.89 32.47 8.91
N PHE A 547 -38.57 31.65 8.10
CA PHE A 547 -40.03 31.51 8.15
C PHE A 547 -40.50 30.95 9.51
N CYS A 548 -39.80 29.95 10.03
CA CYS A 548 -40.11 29.32 11.31
C CYS A 548 -39.61 30.08 12.55
N ALA A 549 -39.07 31.30 12.42
CA ALA A 549 -38.38 32.03 13.49
C ALA A 549 -39.22 32.36 14.74
N SER A 550 -40.53 32.11 14.73
CA SER A 550 -41.44 32.22 15.88
C SER A 550 -41.67 30.89 16.63
N TYR A 551 -41.10 29.78 16.15
CA TYR A 551 -41.37 28.42 16.65
C TYR A 551 -40.14 27.77 17.28
N LYS A 552 -40.35 26.68 18.02
CA LYS A 552 -39.28 25.90 18.67
C LYS A 552 -38.50 25.01 17.69
N TYR A 553 -39.19 24.47 16.69
CA TYR A 553 -38.64 23.56 15.69
C TYR A 553 -38.97 24.03 14.27
N PHE A 554 -38.05 23.73 13.36
CA PHE A 554 -38.35 23.64 11.93
C PHE A 554 -37.82 22.32 11.37
N GLY A 555 -38.36 21.89 10.23
CA GLY A 555 -37.78 20.82 9.44
C GLY A 555 -38.17 20.97 7.97
N VAL A 556 -37.36 20.40 7.08
CA VAL A 556 -37.65 20.40 5.64
C VAL A 556 -37.77 18.96 5.14
N GLU A 557 -38.81 18.71 4.34
CA GLU A 557 -39.13 17.44 3.68
C GLU A 557 -38.95 17.56 2.16
N TYR A 558 -38.68 16.42 1.51
CA TYR A 558 -38.85 16.21 0.07
C TYR A 558 -38.19 17.27 -0.85
N SER A 559 -37.02 17.82 -0.49
CA SER A 559 -36.33 18.95 -1.13
C SER A 559 -37.02 20.32 -1.05
N GLN A 560 -38.35 20.37 -0.93
CA GLN A 560 -39.14 21.55 -1.31
C GLN A 560 -40.03 22.10 -0.19
N GLU A 561 -40.22 21.38 0.92
CA GLU A 561 -41.37 21.59 1.82
C GLU A 561 -40.92 21.88 3.26
N CYS A 562 -41.13 23.12 3.73
CA CYS A 562 -40.76 23.58 5.07
C CYS A 562 -41.92 23.49 6.05
N TYR A 563 -41.68 22.96 7.25
CA TYR A 563 -42.66 22.83 8.33
C TYR A 563 -42.14 23.39 9.65
N CYS A 564 -43.01 24.05 10.42
CA CYS A 564 -42.71 24.61 11.73
C CYS A 564 -43.57 23.98 12.84
N GLY A 565 -43.03 23.92 14.06
CA GLY A 565 -43.82 23.49 15.22
C GLY A 565 -43.19 23.81 16.58
N ASN A 566 -44.01 23.73 17.63
CA ASN A 566 -43.57 23.89 19.02
C ASN A 566 -43.41 22.55 19.77
N SER A 567 -43.88 21.46 19.17
CA SER A 567 -43.80 20.08 19.61
C SER A 567 -43.75 19.16 18.40
N ILE A 568 -43.12 18.00 18.53
CA ILE A 568 -43.12 16.93 17.53
C ILE A 568 -44.37 16.07 17.80
N THR A 569 -45.28 15.94 16.84
CA THR A 569 -46.63 15.38 17.04
C THR A 569 -46.88 13.97 16.49
N SER A 570 -45.96 13.45 15.68
CA SER A 570 -45.85 12.02 15.35
C SER A 570 -44.55 11.46 15.91
N GLY A 571 -44.30 10.15 15.78
CA GLY A 571 -43.26 9.46 16.54
C GLY A 571 -41.91 10.18 16.57
N ASP A 572 -41.38 10.42 17.78
CA ASP A 572 -40.08 11.06 18.10
C ASP A 572 -38.89 10.14 17.72
N THR A 573 -39.01 9.48 16.57
CA THR A 573 -38.14 8.44 16.03
C THR A 573 -37.14 9.09 15.10
N ASN A 574 -36.01 9.49 15.68
CA ASN A 574 -34.81 9.83 14.94
C ASN A 574 -34.33 8.59 14.18
N THR A 575 -34.07 8.75 12.89
CA THR A 575 -33.64 7.71 11.95
C THR A 575 -32.18 7.92 11.55
N THR A 576 -31.61 6.99 10.78
CA THR A 576 -30.23 7.14 10.28
C THR A 576 -30.12 8.45 9.49
N ALA A 577 -29.07 9.24 9.72
CA ALA A 577 -28.93 10.55 9.08
C ALA A 577 -28.92 10.48 7.53
N SER A 578 -28.56 9.32 6.96
CA SER A 578 -28.63 9.01 5.52
C SER A 578 -30.04 8.97 4.93
N ASP A 579 -31.08 8.76 5.76
CA ASP A 579 -32.47 8.73 5.28
C ASP A 579 -32.89 10.09 4.70
N CYS A 580 -32.35 11.19 5.23
CA CYS A 580 -32.58 12.56 4.76
C CYS A 580 -31.58 12.89 3.64
N SER A 581 -31.77 12.26 2.49
CA SER A 581 -30.82 12.26 1.36
C SER A 581 -31.14 13.25 0.22
N MET A 582 -32.28 13.92 0.24
CA MET A 582 -32.70 14.84 -0.82
C MET A 582 -32.16 16.26 -0.58
N THR A 583 -31.61 16.89 -1.61
CA THR A 583 -31.00 18.24 -1.51
C THR A 583 -32.03 19.35 -1.66
N CYS A 584 -31.85 20.49 -0.98
CA CYS A 584 -32.79 21.62 -1.06
C CYS A 584 -32.88 22.24 -2.47
N THR A 585 -34.07 22.70 -2.89
CA THR A 585 -34.27 23.25 -4.26
C THR A 585 -33.52 24.54 -4.54
N GLY A 586 -33.34 25.38 -3.51
CA GLY A 586 -32.57 26.62 -3.55
C GLY A 586 -31.09 26.45 -3.21
N ASN A 587 -30.69 25.37 -2.51
CA ASN A 587 -29.29 25.06 -2.25
C ASN A 587 -28.98 23.55 -2.33
N SER A 588 -28.26 23.16 -3.39
CA SER A 588 -27.83 21.77 -3.59
C SER A 588 -26.76 21.26 -2.59
N LEU A 589 -26.21 22.12 -1.72
CA LEU A 589 -25.25 21.75 -0.66
C LEU A 589 -25.92 21.49 0.71
N GLU A 590 -27.25 21.60 0.78
CA GLU A 590 -28.03 21.37 2.00
C GLU A 590 -28.98 20.17 1.83
N LEU A 591 -29.20 19.43 2.91
CA LEU A 591 -30.14 18.30 2.96
C LEU A 591 -31.51 18.76 3.46
N CYS A 592 -32.52 18.69 2.59
CA CYS A 592 -33.92 19.01 2.88
C CYS A 592 -34.79 17.74 2.88
N GLY A 593 -34.45 16.82 3.78
CA GLY A 593 -35.25 15.65 4.09
C GLY A 593 -35.20 14.55 3.03
N ALA A 594 -36.28 13.77 2.99
CA ALA A 594 -36.65 12.86 1.91
C ALA A 594 -38.17 12.57 2.03
N GLY A 595 -38.73 11.65 1.24
CA GLY A 595 -40.13 11.25 1.39
C GLY A 595 -40.40 10.62 2.77
N ASN A 596 -41.33 11.18 3.54
CA ASN A 596 -41.61 10.83 4.94
C ASN A 596 -40.37 10.96 5.84
N ARG A 597 -39.53 11.99 5.60
CA ARG A 597 -38.31 12.31 6.37
C ARG A 597 -38.05 13.81 6.45
N LEU A 598 -38.06 14.37 7.65
CA LEU A 598 -37.68 15.76 7.93
C LEU A 598 -36.21 15.85 8.36
N THR A 599 -35.41 16.71 7.70
CA THR A 599 -34.16 17.20 8.31
C THR A 599 -34.55 18.18 9.42
N LEU A 600 -34.45 17.77 10.68
CA LEU A 600 -35.06 18.48 11.82
C LEU A 600 -34.07 19.38 12.57
N TYR A 601 -34.51 20.58 12.93
CA TYR A 601 -33.75 21.60 13.66
C TYR A 601 -34.54 22.13 14.86
N ALA A 602 -33.86 22.38 16.00
CA ALA A 602 -34.47 22.89 17.23
C ALA A 602 -33.73 24.14 17.74
N ARG A 603 -34.48 25.11 18.28
CA ARG A 603 -33.95 26.41 18.70
C ARG A 603 -33.00 26.29 19.89
N ASN A 604 -31.88 27.02 19.85
CA ASN A 604 -30.91 27.04 20.93
C ASN A 604 -31.55 27.54 22.23
N GLY A 605 -31.30 26.81 23.33
CA GLY A 605 -31.90 27.05 24.64
C GLY A 605 -32.95 26.00 25.06
N THR A 606 -33.43 25.15 24.16
CA THR A 606 -34.32 24.03 24.52
C THR A 606 -33.67 22.66 24.33
N ALA A 607 -33.08 22.12 25.40
CA ALA A 607 -32.71 20.71 25.46
C ALA A 607 -33.95 19.79 25.37
N GLY A 608 -33.81 18.65 24.70
CA GLY A 608 -34.79 17.57 24.74
C GLY A 608 -34.86 16.93 26.13
N VAL A 609 -36.05 16.45 26.52
CA VAL A 609 -36.26 15.88 27.86
C VAL A 609 -35.87 14.40 27.87
N ALA A 610 -34.79 14.09 28.59
CA ALA A 610 -34.58 12.76 29.18
C ALA A 610 -34.72 12.90 30.71
N SER A 611 -35.62 12.12 31.32
CA SER A 611 -35.97 12.30 32.74
C SER A 611 -34.92 11.73 33.70
N SER A 612 -34.44 12.60 34.60
CA SER A 612 -34.01 12.39 36.00
C SER A 612 -33.60 10.97 36.44
N SER A 613 -32.43 10.82 37.07
CA SER A 613 -32.37 11.13 38.52
C SER A 613 -31.15 11.92 39.03
N THR A 614 -31.45 12.71 40.06
CA THR A 614 -30.63 13.44 41.05
C THR A 614 -29.41 12.67 41.58
N SER A 615 -28.30 13.28 42.05
CA SER A 615 -27.95 14.68 42.44
C SER A 615 -26.45 14.97 42.11
N THR A 616 -25.77 16.10 42.38
CA THR A 616 -26.02 17.34 43.16
C THR A 616 -25.17 18.51 42.57
N VAL A 617 -25.07 19.68 43.22
CA VAL A 617 -24.21 20.82 42.83
C VAL A 617 -23.47 21.47 44.00
N THR A 618 -22.27 22.02 43.72
CA THR A 618 -21.63 23.13 44.45
C THR A 618 -20.88 24.04 43.46
N SER A 619 -20.52 25.27 43.85
CA SER A 619 -20.46 26.44 42.94
C SER A 619 -19.08 27.09 42.69
N SER A 620 -18.96 27.73 41.52
CA SER A 620 -18.41 29.08 41.19
C SER A 620 -17.51 29.85 42.20
N PRO A 621 -16.53 30.66 41.73
CA PRO A 621 -16.82 31.84 40.89
C PRO A 621 -15.92 32.02 39.64
N ALA A 622 -16.23 33.05 38.84
CA ALA A 622 -15.65 33.33 37.52
C ALA A 622 -14.38 34.21 37.55
N GLY A 623 -13.58 34.15 36.47
CA GLY A 623 -12.38 34.98 36.23
C GLY A 623 -12.24 35.38 34.75
N VAL A 624 -12.02 36.67 34.52
CA VAL A 624 -12.10 37.44 33.25
C VAL A 624 -11.24 36.92 32.08
N SER A 625 -11.76 37.17 30.87
CA SER A 625 -11.18 37.06 29.52
C SER A 625 -9.69 37.39 29.35
N THR A 626 -9.05 36.71 28.38
CA THR A 626 -8.55 37.36 27.14
C THR A 626 -8.46 36.35 26.00
N THR A 627 -8.97 36.71 24.82
CA THR A 627 -8.76 35.99 23.55
C THR A 627 -7.82 36.80 22.64
N SER A 628 -6.97 36.11 21.88
CA SER A 628 -6.19 36.71 20.80
C SER A 628 -6.60 36.05 19.48
N ALA A 629 -7.44 36.75 18.70
CA ALA A 629 -7.78 36.36 17.34
C ALA A 629 -6.88 37.10 16.34
N ILE A 630 -6.52 36.44 15.24
CA ILE A 630 -5.80 37.07 14.12
C ILE A 630 -6.86 37.54 13.11
N SER A 631 -6.84 38.83 12.79
CA SER A 631 -7.85 39.45 11.94
C SER A 631 -7.57 39.30 10.45
N SER A 632 -8.63 39.09 9.66
CA SER A 632 -8.73 39.55 8.28
C SER A 632 -9.84 40.61 8.20
N THR A 633 -9.61 41.68 7.44
CA THR A 633 -10.55 42.82 7.35
C THR A 633 -11.53 42.61 6.19
N SER A 634 -12.82 42.43 6.50
CA SER A 634 -13.89 42.31 5.51
C SER A 634 -14.36 43.67 5.00
N VAL A 635 -14.57 43.78 3.69
CA VAL A 635 -15.24 44.92 3.05
C VAL A 635 -16.72 44.61 2.94
N SER A 636 -17.58 45.55 3.34
CA SER A 636 -19.04 45.39 3.26
C SER A 636 -19.74 46.72 3.01
N CYS A 637 -20.53 46.81 1.94
CA CYS A 637 -21.42 47.94 1.71
C CYS A 637 -22.72 47.79 2.53
N PRO A 638 -23.29 48.89 3.06
CA PRO A 638 -22.82 50.27 2.99
C PRO A 638 -21.77 50.64 4.06
N ALA A 639 -21.42 49.73 4.97
CA ALA A 639 -20.57 50.03 6.15
C ALA A 639 -19.12 50.45 5.82
N SER A 640 -18.64 50.18 4.61
CA SER A 640 -17.29 50.51 4.11
C SER A 640 -17.27 51.66 3.10
N ASP A 641 -18.39 52.36 2.91
CA ASP A 641 -18.49 53.45 1.92
C ASP A 641 -17.48 54.58 2.18
N GLY A 642 -16.84 55.08 1.13
CA GLY A 642 -15.78 56.10 1.20
C GLY A 642 -14.47 55.63 1.85
N THR A 643 -14.32 54.35 2.20
CA THR A 643 -13.06 53.79 2.73
C THR A 643 -12.15 53.24 1.63
N THR A 644 -10.86 53.09 1.92
CA THR A 644 -9.89 52.54 0.98
C THR A 644 -9.50 51.11 1.36
N TYR A 645 -9.77 50.15 0.47
CA TYR A 645 -9.32 48.77 0.59
C TYR A 645 -7.96 48.59 -0.10
N THR A 646 -7.01 47.94 0.58
CA THR A 646 -5.68 47.62 0.01
C THR A 646 -5.59 46.12 -0.27
N VAL A 647 -5.33 45.76 -1.52
CA VAL A 647 -5.12 44.36 -1.93
C VAL A 647 -3.71 43.93 -1.50
N THR A 648 -3.61 43.03 -0.53
CA THR A 648 -2.34 42.69 0.13
C THR A 648 -1.34 41.94 -0.74
N SER A 649 -1.76 41.33 -1.84
CA SER A 649 -0.90 40.62 -2.80
C SER A 649 -0.17 41.54 -3.79
N THR A 650 -0.68 42.74 -4.03
CA THR A 650 -0.15 43.69 -5.03
C THR A 650 0.21 45.05 -4.44
N GLY A 651 -0.42 45.44 -3.34
CA GLY A 651 -0.32 46.79 -2.75
C GLY A 651 -1.25 47.82 -3.39
N ASN A 652 -2.06 47.41 -4.38
CA ASN A 652 -3.04 48.27 -5.04
C ASN A 652 -4.14 48.70 -4.07
N GLN A 653 -4.61 49.94 -4.22
CA GLN A 653 -5.62 50.52 -3.34
C GLN A 653 -6.87 50.94 -4.12
N TYR A 654 -8.02 50.45 -3.67
CA TYR A 654 -9.34 50.72 -4.25
C TYR A 654 -10.16 51.54 -3.26
N LEU A 655 -10.76 52.64 -3.72
CA LEU A 655 -11.77 53.37 -2.96
C LEU A 655 -13.11 52.66 -3.12
N ILE A 656 -13.79 52.38 -2.00
CA ILE A 656 -15.10 51.76 -1.97
C ILE A 656 -16.18 52.83 -2.12
N GLU A 657 -17.09 52.66 -3.07
CA GLU A 657 -18.16 53.63 -3.40
C GLU A 657 -19.49 52.87 -3.52
N CYS A 658 -20.19 52.75 -2.40
CA CYS A 658 -21.40 51.95 -2.26
C CYS A 658 -22.60 52.67 -2.89
N GLY A 659 -23.32 52.00 -3.79
CA GLY A 659 -24.45 52.60 -4.52
C GLY A 659 -24.04 53.43 -5.74
N ILE A 660 -22.79 53.31 -6.21
CA ILE A 660 -22.24 53.99 -7.39
C ILE A 660 -21.80 52.96 -8.44
N ASP A 661 -22.22 53.19 -9.68
CA ASP A 661 -21.71 52.55 -10.89
C ASP A 661 -20.96 53.60 -11.74
N HIS A 662 -19.75 53.31 -12.17
CA HIS A 662 -19.00 54.16 -13.09
C HIS A 662 -19.30 53.77 -14.55
N ALA A 663 -20.30 54.41 -15.15
CA ALA A 663 -20.92 53.93 -16.38
C ALA A 663 -19.97 53.92 -17.60
N GLY A 664 -19.80 52.72 -18.18
CA GLY A 664 -19.05 52.48 -19.41
C GLY A 664 -17.56 52.15 -19.20
N GLY A 665 -16.96 51.52 -20.20
CA GLY A 665 -15.58 51.01 -20.12
C GLY A 665 -15.50 49.53 -19.72
N ASP A 666 -16.62 48.82 -19.67
CA ASP A 666 -16.73 47.40 -19.33
C ASP A 666 -15.81 46.52 -20.21
N MET A 667 -14.98 45.71 -19.57
CA MET A 667 -13.99 44.88 -20.25
C MET A 667 -14.66 43.68 -20.93
N PRO A 668 -14.35 43.37 -22.21
CA PRO A 668 -14.96 42.25 -22.93
C PRO A 668 -14.92 40.94 -22.13
N SER A 669 -16.11 40.41 -21.86
CA SER A 669 -16.37 39.13 -21.21
C SER A 669 -17.76 38.65 -21.68
N PRO A 670 -17.95 37.38 -22.05
CA PRO A 670 -19.24 36.88 -22.52
C PRO A 670 -20.30 36.74 -21.40
N ASN A 671 -19.93 36.97 -20.14
CA ASN A 671 -20.83 37.04 -18.99
C ASN A 671 -20.15 37.85 -17.86
N PRO A 672 -20.88 38.42 -16.88
CA PRO A 672 -20.29 38.93 -15.65
C PRO A 672 -19.59 37.81 -14.88
N GLN A 673 -18.56 38.14 -14.11
CA GLN A 673 -17.84 37.15 -13.31
C GLN A 673 -18.56 36.95 -11.97
N ASN A 674 -18.73 35.72 -11.51
CA ASN A 674 -19.36 35.48 -10.21
C ASN A 674 -18.36 35.77 -9.07
N ALA A 675 -18.64 36.82 -8.30
CA ALA A 675 -17.95 37.14 -7.05
C ALA A 675 -18.92 36.97 -5.87
N VAL A 676 -18.43 36.47 -4.74
CA VAL A 676 -19.25 36.25 -3.53
C VAL A 676 -19.42 37.51 -2.68
N ASP A 677 -18.51 38.48 -2.82
CA ASP A 677 -18.56 39.78 -2.17
C ASP A 677 -17.73 40.82 -2.97
N LEU A 678 -17.70 42.06 -2.50
CA LEU A 678 -16.98 43.16 -3.16
C LEU A 678 -15.46 42.98 -3.11
N ALA A 679 -14.91 42.37 -2.06
CA ALA A 679 -13.46 42.13 -1.97
C ALA A 679 -13.00 41.09 -2.98
N ALA A 680 -13.79 40.03 -3.19
CA ALA A 680 -13.59 39.08 -4.27
C ALA A 680 -13.71 39.74 -5.65
N CYS A 681 -14.69 40.63 -5.86
CA CYS A 681 -14.84 41.36 -7.13
C CYS A 681 -13.63 42.28 -7.41
N ILE A 682 -13.15 43.01 -6.40
CA ILE A 682 -11.91 43.80 -6.47
C ILE A 682 -10.70 42.91 -6.78
N ALA A 683 -10.54 41.76 -6.13
CA ALA A 683 -9.41 40.85 -6.38
C ALA A 683 -9.38 40.29 -7.81
N ILE A 684 -10.55 40.07 -8.44
CA ILE A 684 -10.64 39.64 -9.84
C ILE A 684 -10.28 40.80 -10.80
N CYS A 685 -10.56 42.05 -10.44
CA CYS A 685 -10.07 43.24 -11.15
C CYS A 685 -8.55 43.39 -11.02
N ASP A 686 -8.03 43.28 -9.80
CA ASP A 686 -6.61 43.43 -9.47
C ASP A 686 -5.72 42.43 -10.24
N ALA A 687 -6.23 41.20 -10.42
CA ALA A 687 -5.58 40.17 -11.23
C ALA A 687 -5.72 40.39 -12.76
N ARG A 688 -6.61 41.27 -13.23
CA ARG A 688 -6.88 41.51 -14.66
C ARG A 688 -6.22 42.81 -15.13
N SER A 689 -5.06 42.67 -15.77
CA SER A 689 -4.34 43.78 -16.41
C SER A 689 -5.27 44.69 -17.23
N GLY A 690 -5.28 45.98 -16.89
CA GLY A 690 -6.15 46.99 -17.51
C GLY A 690 -7.51 47.20 -16.84
N CYS A 691 -7.86 46.47 -15.77
CA CYS A 691 -9.03 46.78 -14.95
C CYS A 691 -8.70 47.88 -13.92
N VAL A 692 -9.59 48.87 -13.77
CA VAL A 692 -9.41 50.04 -12.88
C VAL A 692 -10.68 50.43 -12.10
N ASP A 693 -11.83 49.83 -12.40
CA ASP A 693 -13.09 49.98 -11.66
C ASP A 693 -13.86 48.66 -11.63
N VAL A 694 -14.60 48.42 -10.56
CA VAL A 694 -15.58 47.35 -10.48
C VAL A 694 -16.95 47.86 -10.05
N SER A 695 -17.98 47.13 -10.46
CA SER A 695 -19.30 47.23 -9.82
C SER A 695 -19.90 45.84 -9.65
N LEU A 696 -20.33 45.53 -8.43
CA LEU A 696 -20.93 44.25 -8.06
C LEU A 696 -22.44 44.41 -7.91
N SER A 697 -23.23 43.64 -8.68
CA SER A 697 -24.68 43.59 -8.58
C SER A 697 -25.13 42.18 -8.18
N ALA A 698 -25.63 42.02 -6.95
CA ALA A 698 -25.72 40.73 -6.28
C ALA A 698 -24.38 39.98 -6.32
N ASN A 699 -24.25 38.92 -7.14
CA ASN A 699 -23.01 38.17 -7.34
C ASN A 699 -22.30 38.50 -8.67
N ALA A 700 -22.92 39.30 -9.54
CA ALA A 700 -22.39 39.65 -10.86
C ALA A 700 -21.38 40.80 -10.76
N CYS A 701 -20.09 40.46 -10.86
CA CYS A 701 -18.98 41.39 -10.90
C CYS A 701 -18.73 41.88 -12.34
N TYR A 702 -18.86 43.18 -12.53
CA TYR A 702 -18.58 43.90 -13.79
C TYR A 702 -17.23 44.60 -13.65
N LEU A 703 -16.27 44.21 -14.48
CA LEU A 703 -14.92 44.79 -14.52
C LEU A 703 -14.83 45.87 -15.60
N LYS A 704 -14.29 47.04 -15.27
CA LYS A 704 -14.14 48.15 -16.22
C LYS A 704 -12.70 48.61 -16.36
N SER A 705 -12.31 48.93 -17.59
CA SER A 705 -10.99 49.47 -17.95
C SER A 705 -10.91 51.00 -17.98
N ALA A 706 -11.98 51.68 -17.58
CA ALA A 706 -11.99 53.12 -17.36
C ALA A 706 -12.95 53.45 -16.20
N VAL A 707 -12.65 54.52 -15.46
CA VAL A 707 -13.58 55.10 -14.48
C VAL A 707 -14.55 56.01 -15.24
N GLY A 708 -15.72 55.49 -15.59
CA GLY A 708 -16.79 56.20 -16.28
C GLY A 708 -17.46 57.29 -15.43
N ALA A 709 -18.54 57.88 -15.95
CA ALA A 709 -19.34 58.84 -15.19
C ALA A 709 -20.05 58.16 -14.01
N ALA A 710 -19.98 58.72 -12.81
CA ALA A 710 -20.63 58.17 -11.64
C ALA A 710 -22.17 58.27 -11.75
N VAL A 711 -22.84 57.12 -11.75
CA VAL A 711 -24.29 56.95 -11.77
C VAL A 711 -24.70 56.25 -10.48
N SER A 712 -25.65 56.81 -9.73
CA SER A 712 -26.15 56.11 -8.54
C SER A 712 -27.09 54.98 -8.95
N ASN A 713 -26.78 53.77 -8.49
CA ASN A 713 -27.43 52.52 -8.86
C ASN A 713 -27.35 51.51 -7.70
N ASN A 714 -28.19 50.47 -7.70
CA ASN A 714 -28.18 49.45 -6.65
C ASN A 714 -27.05 48.40 -6.85
N VAL A 715 -25.81 48.87 -6.76
CA VAL A 715 -24.57 48.09 -6.90
C VAL A 715 -23.56 48.47 -5.81
N TYR A 716 -22.54 47.66 -5.62
CA TYR A 716 -21.37 48.00 -4.80
C TYR A 716 -20.19 48.32 -5.71
N GLY A 717 -19.79 49.59 -5.80
CA GLY A 717 -18.69 50.06 -6.65
C GLY A 717 -17.36 50.08 -5.90
N ALA A 718 -16.25 49.95 -6.65
CA ALA A 718 -14.93 50.30 -6.14
C ALA A 718 -13.94 50.60 -7.28
N ARG A 719 -13.29 51.77 -7.25
CA ARG A 719 -12.28 52.17 -8.25
C ARG A 719 -10.86 52.17 -7.70
N LEU A 720 -9.90 51.79 -8.54
CA LEU A 720 -8.47 51.85 -8.25
C LEU A 720 -8.03 53.31 -8.12
N VAL A 721 -7.52 53.68 -6.94
CA VAL A 721 -7.02 55.04 -6.64
C VAL A 721 -5.49 55.09 -6.49
N VAL A 722 -4.83 53.97 -6.17
CA VAL A 722 -3.37 53.85 -6.23
C VAL A 722 -2.98 52.50 -6.84
N ALA A 723 -2.33 52.52 -8.00
CA ALA A 723 -1.61 51.37 -8.53
C ALA A 723 -0.20 51.32 -7.91
N ALA A 724 0.21 50.17 -7.39
CA ALA A 724 1.51 49.97 -6.76
C ALA A 724 2.63 49.86 -7.81
N THR A 725 3.59 50.79 -7.75
CA THR A 725 4.70 50.85 -8.71
C THR A 725 5.77 49.80 -8.40
N ILE A 726 5.63 48.59 -8.94
CA ILE A 726 6.60 47.49 -8.76
C ILE A 726 7.86 47.76 -9.59
N THR A 727 8.84 48.45 -9.00
CA THR A 727 10.16 48.64 -9.59
C THR A 727 11.04 47.41 -9.33
N SER A 728 11.27 46.58 -10.36
CA SER A 728 12.24 45.49 -10.30
C SER A 728 13.67 46.01 -10.25
N THR A 729 14.39 45.77 -9.15
CA THR A 729 15.85 46.02 -9.06
C THR A 729 16.61 44.78 -8.63
N THR A 730 17.42 44.24 -9.55
CA THR A 730 18.50 43.29 -9.24
C THR A 730 19.67 44.04 -8.59
N THR A 731 19.95 43.78 -7.32
CA THR A 731 21.06 44.43 -6.60
C THR A 731 22.38 43.70 -6.82
N SER A 732 23.15 44.16 -7.81
CA SER A 732 24.62 44.01 -7.81
C SER A 732 25.26 45.25 -7.17
N ILE A 733 26.31 45.03 -6.38
CA ILE A 733 27.18 46.08 -5.81
C ILE A 733 28.01 46.65 -6.99
N PRO A 734 28.03 47.98 -7.24
CA PRO A 734 28.94 48.85 -6.47
C PRO A 734 28.55 50.34 -6.25
N THR A 735 29.13 50.89 -5.18
CA THR A 735 29.61 52.28 -4.95
C THR A 735 28.86 53.53 -5.49
N THR A 736 28.46 54.35 -4.52
CA THR A 736 28.59 55.84 -4.43
C THR A 736 27.66 56.83 -5.18
N SER A 737 27.08 57.70 -4.33
CA SER A 737 26.94 59.17 -4.44
C SER A 737 25.82 59.85 -5.26
N THR A 738 24.85 60.36 -4.48
CA THR A 738 24.28 61.74 -4.48
C THR A 738 23.47 62.30 -5.64
N GLY A 739 22.32 62.87 -5.27
CA GLY A 739 21.56 63.87 -6.04
C GLY A 739 20.30 63.32 -6.73
N SER A 740 19.12 63.95 -6.77
CA SER A 740 18.40 64.93 -5.94
C SER A 740 17.29 65.52 -6.85
N SER A 741 16.05 65.54 -6.36
CA SER A 741 14.98 66.47 -6.77
C SER A 741 14.34 66.40 -8.18
N SER A 742 13.00 66.26 -8.18
CA SER A 742 12.03 67.06 -8.97
C SER A 742 12.00 66.98 -10.52
N SER A 743 10.88 67.22 -11.23
CA SER A 743 9.44 67.21 -10.88
C SER A 743 8.56 67.34 -12.15
N THR A 744 7.24 67.14 -12.02
CA THR A 744 6.15 67.82 -12.77
C THR A 744 5.90 67.60 -14.28
N THR A 745 4.60 67.35 -14.57
CA THR A 745 3.76 67.85 -15.70
C THR A 745 3.87 67.34 -17.15
N PHE A 746 2.86 66.52 -17.50
CA PHE A 746 1.80 66.77 -18.52
C PHE A 746 2.05 66.75 -20.06
N SER A 747 1.06 66.12 -20.73
CA SER A 747 0.42 66.49 -22.01
C SER A 747 0.87 65.91 -23.37
N THR A 748 0.07 64.93 -23.84
CA THR A 748 -0.68 64.91 -25.13
C THR A 748 -0.01 65.05 -26.52
N SER A 749 -0.42 64.11 -27.39
CA SER A 749 -0.80 64.28 -28.82
C SER A 749 0.20 64.05 -29.97
N ASP A 750 -0.14 63.01 -30.76
CA ASP A 750 -0.36 63.00 -32.21
C ASP A 750 0.76 62.88 -33.28
N SER A 751 0.38 62.12 -34.33
CA SER A 751 0.73 62.26 -35.75
C SER A 751 2.13 61.96 -36.31
N THR A 752 2.34 60.67 -36.64
CA THR A 752 2.55 60.10 -38.01
C THR A 752 3.65 60.61 -38.98
N THR A 753 4.17 59.64 -39.79
CA THR A 753 4.95 59.76 -41.06
C THR A 753 6.45 60.14 -40.97
N ILE A 754 7.38 59.65 -41.81
CA ILE A 754 7.33 58.65 -42.91
C ILE A 754 8.72 57.98 -43.13
N SER A 755 8.76 56.76 -43.71
CA SER A 755 9.93 56.02 -44.25
C SER A 755 11.08 55.62 -43.30
N SER A 756 11.87 54.55 -43.52
CA SER A 756 11.80 53.22 -44.21
C SER A 756 13.07 52.42 -43.74
N SER A 757 13.44 51.17 -44.05
CA SER A 757 13.09 50.18 -45.09
C SER A 757 13.45 48.74 -44.64
N SER A 758 12.72 47.71 -45.12
CA SER A 758 13.17 46.27 -45.21
C SER A 758 13.41 45.49 -43.88
N ILE A 759 13.37 44.15 -43.76
CA ILE A 759 13.31 43.00 -44.69
C ILE A 759 12.23 41.95 -44.28
N SER A 760 11.56 41.37 -45.29
CA SER A 760 10.82 40.08 -45.38
C SER A 760 9.99 39.46 -44.23
N LEU A 761 8.68 39.41 -44.51
CA LEU A 761 7.64 38.43 -44.09
C LEU A 761 7.82 37.04 -44.79
N PRO A 762 6.89 36.03 -44.67
CA PRO A 762 5.73 35.88 -43.76
C PRO A 762 5.59 34.50 -43.05
N THR A 763 4.79 34.46 -41.97
CA THR A 763 3.84 33.34 -41.72
C THR A 763 2.48 33.68 -42.34
N SER A 764 1.63 32.69 -42.63
CA SER A 764 0.27 32.94 -43.15
C SER A 764 -0.72 31.87 -42.72
N SER A 765 -1.94 32.32 -42.38
CA SER A 765 -3.01 31.48 -41.83
C SER A 765 -4.15 31.28 -42.83
N SER A 766 -4.85 30.15 -42.66
CA SER A 766 -6.29 29.93 -42.88
C SER A 766 -7.09 30.78 -43.89
N THR A 767 -7.77 30.13 -44.82
CA THR A 767 -9.17 30.51 -45.15
C THR A 767 -9.97 29.35 -45.76
N VAL A 768 -11.30 29.47 -45.68
CA VAL A 768 -12.33 28.47 -46.01
C VAL A 768 -12.61 28.30 -47.51
N ILE A 769 -13.20 27.17 -47.90
CA ILE A 769 -14.44 27.08 -48.71
C ILE A 769 -14.99 25.63 -48.70
N SER A 770 -16.30 25.47 -48.97
CA SER A 770 -17.11 24.28 -48.69
C SER A 770 -17.22 23.25 -49.84
N SER A 771 -17.71 22.05 -49.47
CA SER A 771 -18.80 21.27 -50.13
C SER A 771 -18.52 19.87 -50.71
N SER A 772 -19.51 19.00 -50.50
CA SER A 772 -20.00 17.92 -51.38
C SER A 772 -19.22 16.61 -51.65
N SER A 773 -19.75 15.52 -51.06
CA SER A 773 -20.22 14.32 -51.78
C SER A 773 -19.25 13.26 -52.37
N SER A 774 -19.10 12.17 -51.60
CA SER A 774 -19.34 10.77 -52.01
C SER A 774 -18.60 10.09 -53.18
N THR A 775 -17.85 9.03 -52.81
CA THR A 775 -17.76 7.68 -53.44
C THR A 775 -17.07 7.44 -54.79
N SER A 776 -16.00 6.62 -54.70
CA SER A 776 -15.74 5.36 -55.43
C SER A 776 -14.56 5.27 -56.42
N LEU A 777 -14.17 4.00 -56.69
CA LEU A 777 -13.28 3.48 -57.73
C LEU A 777 -11.74 3.63 -57.54
N SER A 778 -11.25 2.70 -56.71
CA SER A 778 -9.99 1.97 -56.77
C SER A 778 -9.18 1.99 -58.09
N THR A 779 -7.86 2.11 -57.97
CA THR A 779 -6.87 1.55 -58.91
C THR A 779 -5.78 0.78 -58.16
N THR A 780 -5.28 -0.30 -58.76
CA THR A 780 -4.43 -1.29 -58.11
C THR A 780 -2.94 -0.92 -58.14
N SER A 781 -2.23 -1.13 -57.03
CA SER A 781 -0.78 -1.34 -57.04
C SER A 781 -0.41 -2.41 -56.01
N THR A 782 0.48 -3.33 -56.39
CA THR A 782 0.86 -4.48 -55.57
C THR A 782 2.10 -4.16 -54.73
N LEU A 783 1.95 -4.18 -53.41
CA LEU A 783 3.05 -4.43 -52.47
C LEU A 783 2.76 -5.70 -51.67
N ALA A 784 3.81 -6.34 -51.16
CA ALA A 784 3.71 -7.61 -50.46
C ALA A 784 2.82 -7.51 -49.21
N ALA A 785 1.98 -8.53 -49.00
CA ALA A 785 1.17 -8.63 -47.78
C ALA A 785 2.09 -8.81 -46.56
N ALA A 786 2.01 -7.89 -45.61
CA ALA A 786 2.73 -8.02 -44.35
C ALA A 786 2.20 -9.22 -43.55
N THR A 787 3.10 -10.05 -43.00
CA THR A 787 2.74 -11.10 -42.05
C THR A 787 2.10 -10.47 -40.81
N PRO A 788 0.83 -10.77 -40.48
CA PRO A 788 0.12 -10.09 -39.40
C PRO A 788 0.72 -10.48 -38.04
N SER A 789 1.02 -9.48 -37.20
CA SER A 789 1.51 -9.69 -35.83
C SER A 789 0.42 -10.17 -34.86
N VAL A 790 -0.86 -10.01 -35.24
CA VAL A 790 -2.05 -10.47 -34.49
C VAL A 790 -2.99 -11.18 -35.44
N VAL A 791 -3.43 -12.39 -35.07
CA VAL A 791 -4.37 -13.20 -35.86
C VAL A 791 -5.80 -12.93 -35.40
N SER A 792 -6.66 -12.48 -36.31
CA SER A 792 -8.10 -12.27 -36.05
C SER A 792 -8.95 -12.73 -37.23
N CYS A 793 -9.96 -13.57 -36.96
CA CYS A 793 -10.89 -14.03 -38.00
C CYS A 793 -12.11 -13.10 -38.10
N PRO A 794 -12.63 -12.80 -39.31
CA PRO A 794 -12.20 -13.30 -40.62
C PRO A 794 -11.05 -12.52 -41.28
N ALA A 795 -10.56 -11.42 -40.68
CA ALA A 795 -9.61 -10.49 -41.31
C ALA A 795 -8.27 -11.13 -41.73
N SER A 796 -7.79 -12.14 -41.00
CA SER A 796 -6.57 -12.90 -41.28
C SER A 796 -6.78 -14.13 -42.16
N ASN A 797 -7.96 -14.35 -42.75
CA ASN A 797 -8.22 -15.57 -43.53
C ASN A 797 -7.28 -15.70 -44.75
N ASN A 798 -6.80 -16.92 -45.02
CA ASN A 798 -5.78 -17.25 -46.01
C ASN A 798 -4.43 -16.50 -45.84
N THR A 799 -4.16 -15.90 -44.66
CA THR A 799 -2.83 -15.34 -44.35
C THR A 799 -1.95 -16.38 -43.66
N VAL A 800 -0.63 -16.23 -43.78
CA VAL A 800 0.34 -17.03 -43.04
C VAL A 800 0.79 -16.25 -41.81
N TYR A 801 0.57 -16.83 -40.63
CA TYR A 801 1.07 -16.35 -39.36
C TYR A 801 2.36 -17.08 -39.00
N ILE A 802 3.42 -16.33 -38.66
CA ILE A 802 4.68 -16.91 -38.21
C ILE A 802 4.76 -16.73 -36.70
N PHE A 803 4.80 -17.84 -35.96
CA PHE A 803 4.93 -17.81 -34.50
C PHE A 803 6.39 -17.56 -34.09
N THR A 804 6.64 -17.19 -32.84
CA THR A 804 7.98 -16.83 -32.34
C THR A 804 8.99 -17.99 -32.33
N SER A 805 8.53 -19.22 -32.48
CA SER A 805 9.32 -20.43 -32.74
C SER A 805 9.89 -20.51 -34.17
N GLY A 806 9.37 -19.72 -35.10
CA GLY A 806 9.64 -19.82 -36.54
C GLY A 806 8.65 -20.72 -37.30
N ASN A 807 7.77 -21.44 -36.61
CA ASN A 807 6.72 -22.25 -37.25
C ASN A 807 5.68 -21.36 -37.93
N GLN A 808 5.19 -21.81 -39.09
CA GLN A 808 4.28 -21.05 -39.94
C GLN A 808 2.90 -21.72 -39.98
N TYR A 809 1.86 -21.00 -39.59
CA TYR A 809 0.49 -21.48 -39.58
C TYR A 809 -0.33 -20.75 -40.64
N LEU A 810 -1.02 -21.49 -41.51
CA LEU A 810 -2.02 -20.90 -42.40
C LEU A 810 -3.31 -20.69 -41.62
N ILE A 811 -3.85 -19.49 -41.65
CA ILE A 811 -5.07 -19.12 -40.94
C ILE A 811 -6.29 -19.37 -41.83
N GLU A 812 -7.20 -20.25 -41.38
CA GLU A 812 -8.35 -20.73 -42.15
C GLU A 812 -9.65 -20.48 -41.36
N CYS A 813 -10.13 -19.24 -41.46
CA CYS A 813 -11.30 -18.75 -40.75
C CYS A 813 -12.58 -19.39 -41.28
N GLY A 814 -13.33 -20.03 -40.39
CA GLY A 814 -14.55 -20.78 -40.69
C GLY A 814 -14.35 -22.28 -40.84
N VAL A 815 -13.11 -22.78 -40.86
CA VAL A 815 -12.76 -24.17 -41.20
C VAL A 815 -12.32 -24.96 -39.97
N ASP A 816 -12.90 -26.15 -39.80
CA ASP A 816 -12.44 -27.21 -38.91
C ASP A 816 -11.78 -28.32 -39.74
N HIS A 817 -10.61 -28.83 -39.31
CA HIS A 817 -9.99 -30.01 -39.90
C HIS A 817 -10.35 -31.26 -39.11
N SER A 818 -11.36 -31.98 -39.57
CA SER A 818 -12.08 -32.98 -38.76
C SER A 818 -11.25 -34.20 -38.31
N GLY A 819 -11.11 -34.37 -36.98
CA GLY A 819 -10.49 -35.51 -36.31
C GLY A 819 -8.99 -35.38 -36.05
N GLY A 820 -8.47 -36.23 -35.15
CA GLY A 820 -7.08 -36.17 -34.68
C GLY A 820 -6.87 -35.38 -33.38
N ASP A 821 -7.95 -35.04 -32.66
CA ASP A 821 -7.94 -34.27 -31.43
C ASP A 821 -7.09 -34.93 -30.32
N MET A 822 -6.13 -34.17 -29.78
CA MET A 822 -5.14 -34.65 -28.82
C MET A 822 -5.67 -34.55 -27.38
N SER A 823 -5.98 -35.68 -26.76
CA SER A 823 -6.59 -35.74 -25.42
C SER A 823 -5.85 -34.93 -24.33
N SER A 824 -6.62 -34.39 -23.39
CA SER A 824 -6.17 -33.60 -22.24
C SER A 824 -7.11 -33.87 -21.04
N PRO A 825 -6.61 -34.00 -19.78
CA PRO A 825 -7.46 -34.28 -18.61
C PRO A 825 -8.46 -33.17 -18.24
N ASN A 826 -8.23 -31.94 -18.72
CA ASN A 826 -9.20 -30.84 -18.71
C ASN A 826 -9.16 -30.18 -20.09
N GLY A 827 -10.32 -29.72 -20.58
CA GLY A 827 -10.42 -29.05 -21.88
C GLY A 827 -9.51 -27.83 -21.95
N GLN A 828 -8.76 -27.67 -23.04
CA GLN A 828 -7.91 -26.51 -23.24
C GLN A 828 -8.75 -25.32 -23.72
N TYR A 829 -8.53 -24.18 -23.09
CA TYR A 829 -9.18 -22.92 -23.42
C TYR A 829 -8.14 -21.90 -23.88
N ALA A 830 -8.53 -21.04 -24.83
CA ALA A 830 -7.71 -19.96 -25.36
C ALA A 830 -8.54 -18.68 -25.45
N SER A 831 -7.91 -17.53 -25.24
CA SER A 831 -8.55 -16.21 -25.35
C SER A 831 -8.65 -15.70 -26.80
N GLY A 832 -8.09 -16.43 -27.77
CA GLY A 832 -8.08 -16.08 -29.19
C GLY A 832 -7.24 -17.07 -30.00
N LEU A 833 -7.33 -17.01 -31.33
CA LEU A 833 -6.70 -18.00 -32.22
C LEU A 833 -5.16 -18.03 -32.06
N SER A 834 -4.52 -16.87 -31.88
CA SER A 834 -3.07 -16.79 -31.58
C SER A 834 -2.67 -17.54 -30.30
N SER A 835 -3.50 -17.48 -29.25
CA SER A 835 -3.29 -18.24 -28.00
C SER A 835 -3.53 -19.73 -28.17
N CYS A 836 -4.43 -20.14 -29.08
CA CYS A 836 -4.66 -21.54 -29.41
C CYS A 836 -3.50 -22.11 -30.26
N ILE A 837 -3.01 -21.35 -31.26
CA ILE A 837 -1.80 -21.67 -32.02
C ILE A 837 -0.58 -21.81 -31.10
N ALA A 838 -0.40 -20.90 -30.13
CA ALA A 838 0.69 -20.99 -29.15
C ALA A 838 0.64 -22.27 -28.30
N GLN A 839 -0.56 -22.77 -27.96
CA GLN A 839 -0.73 -24.05 -27.26
C GLN A 839 -0.43 -25.26 -28.16
N CYS A 840 -0.61 -25.15 -29.48
CA CYS A 840 -0.19 -26.15 -30.46
C CYS A 840 1.33 -26.18 -30.64
N ASP A 841 1.93 -25.02 -30.86
CA ASP A 841 3.38 -24.86 -31.09
C ASP A 841 4.21 -25.40 -29.90
N ALA A 842 3.73 -25.16 -28.67
CA ALA A 842 4.32 -25.71 -27.45
C ALA A 842 4.08 -27.22 -27.23
N ARG A 843 3.24 -27.88 -28.03
CA ARG A 843 2.85 -29.30 -27.86
C ARG A 843 3.36 -30.16 -29.01
N ALA A 844 4.45 -30.88 -28.76
CA ALA A 844 5.04 -31.83 -29.71
C ALA A 844 3.98 -32.77 -30.32
N GLY A 845 3.92 -32.79 -31.65
CA GLY A 845 2.95 -33.59 -32.43
C GLY A 845 1.63 -32.87 -32.76
N CYS A 846 1.40 -31.64 -32.31
CA CYS A 846 0.27 -30.83 -32.78
C CYS A 846 0.60 -30.19 -34.16
N VAL A 847 -0.35 -30.26 -35.09
CA VAL A 847 -0.20 -29.78 -36.48
C VAL A 847 -1.41 -29.00 -37.00
N ASP A 848 -2.52 -28.96 -36.26
CA ASP A 848 -3.70 -28.15 -36.56
C ASP A 848 -4.36 -27.68 -35.26
N VAL A 849 -5.00 -26.52 -35.31
CA VAL A 849 -5.92 -26.06 -34.26
C VAL A 849 -7.26 -25.66 -34.82
N SER A 850 -8.29 -25.82 -34.01
CA SER A 850 -9.58 -25.15 -34.23
C SER A 850 -10.10 -24.56 -32.93
N LEU A 851 -10.43 -23.28 -32.95
CA LEU A 851 -10.97 -22.53 -31.81
C LEU A 851 -12.46 -22.30 -32.00
N SER A 852 -13.28 -22.78 -31.07
CA SER A 852 -14.72 -22.59 -31.04
C SER A 852 -15.12 -21.86 -29.76
N GLY A 853 -15.50 -20.58 -29.89
CA GLY A 853 -15.63 -19.69 -28.73
C GLY A 853 -14.28 -19.55 -28.02
N SER A 854 -14.19 -20.03 -26.78
CA SER A 854 -12.95 -20.14 -26.02
C SER A 854 -12.32 -21.55 -26.03
N ALA A 855 -12.99 -22.57 -26.56
CA ALA A 855 -12.51 -23.96 -26.53
C ALA A 855 -11.50 -24.22 -27.66
N CYS A 856 -10.27 -24.56 -27.29
CA CYS A 856 -9.14 -24.77 -28.19
C CYS A 856 -8.90 -26.27 -28.42
N TYR A 857 -9.15 -26.73 -29.63
CA TYR A 857 -8.97 -28.13 -30.03
C TYR A 857 -7.63 -28.28 -30.76
N LEU A 858 -6.63 -28.81 -30.05
CA LEU A 858 -5.32 -29.17 -30.60
C LEU A 858 -5.40 -30.52 -31.32
N LYS A 859 -4.95 -30.61 -32.57
CA LYS A 859 -5.02 -31.83 -33.38
C LYS A 859 -3.64 -32.29 -33.86
N SER A 860 -3.42 -33.61 -33.85
CA SER A 860 -2.20 -34.27 -34.33
C SER A 860 -2.24 -34.70 -35.79
N SER A 861 -3.31 -34.38 -36.52
CA SER A 861 -3.44 -34.65 -37.95
C SER A 861 -4.36 -33.62 -38.61
N VAL A 862 -4.01 -33.15 -39.81
CA VAL A 862 -4.87 -32.28 -40.62
C VAL A 862 -5.96 -33.14 -41.28
N GLY A 863 -7.14 -33.18 -40.67
CA GLY A 863 -8.31 -33.93 -41.15
C GLY A 863 -8.99 -33.35 -42.40
N ALA A 864 -10.16 -33.87 -42.76
CA ALA A 864 -10.94 -33.30 -43.87
C ALA A 864 -11.52 -31.93 -43.45
N ALA A 865 -11.37 -30.92 -44.30
CA ALA A 865 -11.84 -29.56 -44.04
C ALA A 865 -13.38 -29.47 -44.05
N VAL A 866 -13.97 -28.93 -42.99
CA VAL A 866 -15.42 -28.73 -42.82
C VAL A 866 -15.70 -27.29 -42.43
N SER A 867 -16.56 -26.60 -43.19
CA SER A 867 -16.87 -25.18 -42.99
C SER A 867 -17.92 -24.97 -41.89
N ASN A 868 -17.51 -25.10 -40.62
CA ASN A 868 -18.37 -25.05 -39.43
C ASN A 868 -18.32 -23.73 -38.63
N GLY A 869 -17.62 -22.69 -39.11
CA GLY A 869 -17.61 -21.37 -38.48
C GLY A 869 -16.62 -21.19 -37.32
N VAL A 870 -15.82 -22.22 -37.01
CA VAL A 870 -14.70 -22.13 -36.05
C VAL A 870 -13.52 -21.34 -36.62
N PHE A 871 -12.59 -20.91 -35.78
CA PHE A 871 -11.35 -20.29 -36.25
C PHE A 871 -10.24 -21.34 -36.33
N GLY A 872 -9.94 -21.81 -37.54
CA GLY A 872 -8.92 -22.83 -37.80
C GLY A 872 -7.54 -22.26 -38.10
N ALA A 873 -6.48 -23.02 -37.80
CA ALA A 873 -5.15 -22.77 -38.33
C ALA A 873 -4.29 -24.03 -38.37
N ARG A 874 -3.81 -24.43 -39.57
CA ARG A 874 -2.92 -25.59 -39.73
C ARG A 874 -1.45 -25.19 -39.88
N LEU A 875 -0.57 -26.01 -39.32
CA LEU A 875 0.88 -25.90 -39.48
C LEU A 875 1.27 -26.19 -40.93
N LEU A 876 1.98 -25.27 -41.57
CA LEU A 876 2.62 -25.46 -42.87
C LEU A 876 3.97 -26.15 -42.66
N SER A 877 4.02 -27.46 -42.93
CA SER A 877 5.27 -28.23 -42.91
C SER A 877 6.34 -27.59 -43.79
N VAL A 878 7.51 -27.34 -43.21
CA VAL A 878 8.61 -26.62 -43.87
C VAL A 878 9.10 -27.31 -45.15
N PRO A 879 9.31 -26.57 -46.26
CA PRO A 879 10.04 -27.07 -47.40
C PRO A 879 11.55 -27.12 -47.05
N SER A 880 12.03 -28.30 -46.66
CA SER A 880 13.47 -28.56 -46.60
C SER A 880 14.09 -28.52 -48.00
N SER A 881 15.21 -27.82 -48.16
CA SER A 881 15.99 -27.84 -49.39
C SER A 881 16.74 -29.17 -49.52
N SER A 882 16.29 -30.02 -50.44
CA SER A 882 16.84 -31.34 -50.80
C SER A 882 16.55 -32.49 -49.81
N ALA A 883 16.18 -33.71 -50.24
CA ALA A 883 15.81 -34.15 -51.60
C ALA A 883 14.95 -35.45 -51.63
N THR A 884 14.20 -35.61 -52.74
CA THR A 884 13.68 -36.85 -53.36
C THR A 884 12.56 -37.67 -52.69
N SER A 885 11.46 -37.86 -53.44
CA SER A 885 10.60 -39.08 -53.55
C SER A 885 9.89 -39.68 -52.32
N LEU A 886 8.70 -40.30 -52.40
CA LEU A 886 7.68 -40.51 -53.47
C LEU A 886 6.40 -41.07 -52.78
N THR A 887 5.18 -40.65 -53.18
CA THR A 887 3.87 -41.40 -53.01
C THR A 887 3.39 -41.82 -51.59
N SER A 888 2.09 -41.97 -51.25
CA SER A 888 0.81 -41.60 -51.90
C SER A 888 -0.41 -41.78 -50.95
N SER A 889 -1.38 -40.86 -51.03
CA SER A 889 -2.86 -41.05 -50.93
C SER A 889 -3.60 -41.54 -49.65
N THR A 890 -4.86 -41.06 -49.55
CA THR A 890 -6.09 -41.68 -48.96
C THR A 890 -6.36 -41.69 -47.44
N SER A 891 -6.90 -40.56 -46.95
CA SER A 891 -8.29 -40.35 -46.43
C SER A 891 -9.01 -41.30 -45.44
N SER A 892 -9.86 -40.66 -44.61
CA SER A 892 -11.10 -41.16 -43.95
C SER A 892 -10.98 -41.91 -42.60
N SER A 893 -11.95 -41.91 -41.65
CA SER A 893 -12.98 -40.95 -41.13
C SER A 893 -13.91 -41.67 -40.11
N ILE A 894 -14.54 -40.97 -39.14
CA ILE A 894 -15.80 -41.38 -38.42
C ILE A 894 -15.61 -42.57 -37.40
N SER A 895 -16.24 -42.75 -36.21
CA SER A 895 -17.34 -42.07 -35.48
C SER A 895 -17.40 -42.32 -33.92
N MET A 896 -18.04 -41.39 -33.18
CA MET A 896 -19.11 -41.55 -32.13
C MET A 896 -18.98 -42.25 -30.74
N SER A 897 -19.34 -41.45 -29.69
CA SER A 897 -20.48 -41.62 -28.73
C SER A 897 -20.37 -42.18 -27.27
N SER A 898 -20.81 -41.31 -26.32
CA SER A 898 -21.64 -41.50 -25.09
C SER A 898 -21.25 -42.53 -23.98
N VAL A 899 -20.99 -42.16 -22.70
CA VAL A 899 -21.92 -41.62 -21.63
C VAL A 899 -23.03 -42.64 -21.23
N PRO A 900 -23.32 -42.97 -19.94
CA PRO A 900 -23.16 -42.19 -18.67
C PRO A 900 -22.61 -42.91 -17.39
N LEU A 901 -22.64 -42.16 -16.27
CA LEU A 901 -22.54 -42.47 -14.82
C LEU A 901 -23.45 -43.64 -14.30
N PRO A 902 -23.37 -44.14 -13.02
CA PRO A 902 -23.18 -43.36 -11.76
C PRO A 902 -22.45 -43.99 -10.52
N SER A 903 -22.30 -43.14 -9.47
CA SER A 903 -22.45 -43.39 -8.01
C SER A 903 -21.51 -44.31 -7.17
N THR A 904 -21.01 -43.76 -6.05
CA THR A 904 -20.88 -44.33 -4.65
C THR A 904 -20.20 -45.71 -4.41
N SER A 905 -19.51 -46.00 -3.29
CA SER A 905 -18.99 -45.22 -2.14
C SER A 905 -18.10 -46.13 -1.25
N GLU A 906 -17.38 -45.54 -0.29
CA GLU A 906 -16.89 -46.17 0.96
C GLU A 906 -15.96 -47.41 0.97
N SER A 907 -14.73 -47.16 1.49
CA SER A 907 -14.18 -47.81 2.70
C SER A 907 -13.43 -49.17 2.68
N ALA A 908 -12.43 -49.22 3.58
CA ALA A 908 -11.97 -50.34 4.41
C ALA A 908 -10.92 -51.37 3.91
N SER A 909 -9.66 -51.05 4.23
CA SER A 909 -8.84 -51.80 5.23
C SER A 909 -8.09 -53.11 4.88
N SER A 910 -7.16 -53.43 5.81
CA SER A 910 -6.54 -54.73 6.14
C SER A 910 -5.54 -55.38 5.16
N SER A 911 -4.48 -56.09 5.59
CA SER A 911 -3.84 -56.29 6.91
C SER A 911 -2.52 -57.08 6.76
N SER A 912 -1.72 -57.18 7.83
CA SER A 912 -0.62 -58.16 8.06
C SER A 912 0.62 -58.04 7.14
N ALA A 913 1.88 -57.86 7.59
CA ALA A 913 2.64 -58.32 8.76
C ALA A 913 3.03 -59.82 8.76
N ILE A 914 4.34 -60.12 8.97
CA ILE A 914 4.91 -61.17 9.84
C ILE A 914 6.45 -61.23 9.74
N SER A 915 7.12 -61.54 10.87
CA SER A 915 8.55 -61.87 11.11
C SER A 915 9.63 -60.83 10.73
N THR A 916 10.58 -60.39 11.58
CA THR A 916 11.49 -61.04 12.58
C THR A 916 12.62 -61.88 11.94
N THR A 917 13.84 -61.99 12.49
CA THR A 917 14.37 -61.75 13.86
C THR A 917 15.79 -61.14 13.89
N LEU A 918 16.09 -60.33 14.93
CA LEU A 918 17.27 -60.34 15.87
C LEU A 918 18.72 -60.54 15.30
N ILE A 919 19.81 -59.96 15.84
CA ILE A 919 20.34 -60.04 17.23
C ILE A 919 21.30 -58.85 17.56
N SER A 920 21.34 -58.48 18.85
CA SER A 920 22.42 -57.93 19.73
C SER A 920 23.90 -57.91 19.25
N SER A 921 24.87 -57.15 19.81
CA SER A 921 24.90 -56.08 20.85
C SER A 921 26.33 -55.49 21.02
N SER A 922 26.42 -54.28 21.61
CA SER A 922 27.50 -53.77 22.52
C SER A 922 29.00 -54.01 22.24
N SER A 923 29.81 -52.95 22.28
CA SER A 923 30.76 -52.71 23.40
C SER A 923 31.62 -51.43 23.23
N THR A 924 32.08 -50.89 24.36
CA THR A 924 33.20 -49.92 24.51
C THR A 924 34.40 -50.68 25.12
N PRO A 925 35.66 -50.21 25.05
CA PRO A 925 36.12 -49.18 26.00
C PRO A 925 37.25 -48.20 25.54
N SER A 926 37.42 -47.20 26.40
CA SER A 926 38.51 -46.24 26.67
C SER A 926 39.97 -46.62 26.35
N ILE A 927 40.85 -45.58 26.29
CA ILE A 927 42.07 -45.46 27.14
C ILE A 927 42.68 -44.03 27.14
N THR A 928 43.45 -43.73 28.19
CA THR A 928 44.18 -42.50 28.65
C THR A 928 45.23 -41.91 27.68
N SER A 929 45.84 -40.70 27.84
CA SER A 929 45.65 -39.41 28.59
C SER A 929 46.78 -38.43 28.14
N SER A 930 47.32 -37.35 28.77
CA SER A 930 47.14 -36.51 30.00
C SER A 930 48.11 -35.29 29.95
N SER A 931 47.82 -34.19 30.70
CA SER A 931 48.77 -33.15 31.24
C SER A 931 49.62 -32.30 30.24
N SER A 932 50.14 -31.08 30.52
CA SER A 932 50.00 -30.05 31.61
C SER A 932 50.74 -28.75 31.15
N THR A 933 50.15 -27.54 31.15
CA THR A 933 50.16 -26.43 32.16
C THR A 933 51.02 -25.20 31.75
N ASP A 934 50.78 -24.06 32.44
CA ASP A 934 51.68 -22.89 32.64
C ASP A 934 51.93 -21.88 31.49
N LEU A 935 52.04 -20.55 31.71
CA LEU A 935 51.48 -19.66 32.77
C LEU A 935 51.52 -18.17 32.32
N SER A 936 50.64 -17.32 32.88
CA SER A 936 50.71 -15.85 33.12
C SER A 936 51.66 -14.93 32.29
N SER A 937 51.24 -13.72 31.89
CA SER A 937 51.08 -12.58 32.83
C SER A 937 50.57 -11.29 32.14
N SER A 938 50.35 -10.22 32.93
CA SER A 938 49.66 -8.97 32.55
C SER A 938 50.53 -7.70 32.73
N ILE A 939 50.06 -6.55 32.21
CA ILE A 939 50.38 -5.17 32.65
C ILE A 939 49.28 -4.20 32.15
N SER A 940 49.21 -2.98 32.72
CA SER A 940 48.02 -2.11 32.75
C SER A 940 48.17 -0.74 32.03
N SER A 941 47.15 0.11 32.21
CA SER A 941 47.18 1.60 32.38
C SER A 941 47.10 2.56 31.16
N SER A 942 45.84 2.93 30.84
CA SER A 942 45.22 4.26 31.08
C SER A 942 45.57 5.56 30.31
N LEU A 943 44.48 6.24 29.88
CA LEU A 943 44.18 7.71 29.90
C LEU A 943 44.40 8.63 28.66
N THR A 944 43.40 9.53 28.52
CA THR A 944 43.39 10.92 27.96
C THR A 944 43.63 11.25 26.48
N SER A 945 42.51 11.58 25.81
CA SER A 945 42.13 12.97 25.39
C SER A 945 42.59 13.61 24.06
N SER A 946 41.58 14.22 23.40
CA SER A 946 41.56 15.52 22.67
C SER A 946 42.22 15.73 21.29
N THR A 947 41.32 16.02 20.32
CA THR A 947 41.29 17.13 19.33
C THR A 947 42.13 17.14 18.03
N SER A 948 41.40 17.52 16.95
CA SER A 948 41.78 18.28 15.73
C SER A 948 42.85 17.75 14.75
N GLU A 949 42.38 17.43 13.53
CA GLU A 949 42.69 18.07 12.21
C GLU A 949 44.10 18.64 11.88
N PRO A 950 44.50 18.77 10.58
CA PRO A 950 43.71 18.64 9.33
C PRO A 950 44.37 17.72 8.26
N THR A 951 44.31 18.13 6.98
CA THR A 951 44.46 17.37 5.72
C THR A 951 45.86 17.38 5.07
N THR A 952 45.98 16.70 3.91
CA THR A 952 46.97 16.84 2.80
C THR A 952 48.12 15.82 2.63
N LEU A 953 47.80 14.75 1.88
CA LEU A 953 48.49 14.26 0.66
C LEU A 953 49.98 14.59 0.43
N ILE A 954 50.82 13.54 0.38
CA ILE A 954 51.89 13.35 -0.63
C ILE A 954 51.81 11.88 -1.13
N SER A 955 52.21 11.64 -2.39
CA SER A 955 51.86 10.44 -3.16
C SER A 955 53.05 9.54 -3.54
N THR A 956 52.72 8.41 -4.19
CA THR A 956 53.58 7.54 -5.03
C THR A 956 54.60 6.59 -4.36
N SER A 957 54.32 5.30 -4.44
CA SER A 957 55.01 4.44 -5.42
C SER A 957 54.05 3.35 -5.95
N THR A 958 54.23 2.94 -7.20
CA THR A 958 53.29 2.06 -7.94
C THR A 958 53.87 0.67 -8.18
N SER A 959 53.07 -0.37 -7.98
CA SER A 959 53.18 -1.61 -8.76
C SER A 959 51.79 -2.18 -9.04
N THR A 960 51.50 -2.47 -10.30
CA THR A 960 50.22 -3.00 -10.77
C THR A 960 50.23 -4.51 -10.82
N SER A 961 49.23 -5.16 -10.22
CA SER A 961 48.82 -6.52 -10.57
C SER A 961 47.31 -6.57 -10.77
N THR A 962 46.88 -7.04 -11.94
CA THR A 962 45.47 -7.14 -12.31
C THR A 962 44.86 -8.45 -11.84
N SER A 963 43.86 -8.37 -10.96
CA SER A 963 42.94 -9.48 -10.69
C SER A 963 41.52 -9.03 -11.05
N ALA A 964 40.92 -9.67 -12.06
CA ALA A 964 39.57 -9.33 -12.51
C ALA A 964 38.51 -10.02 -11.64
N THR A 965 37.62 -9.25 -11.03
CA THR A 965 36.43 -9.78 -10.36
C THR A 965 35.41 -10.20 -11.41
N ALA A 966 35.25 -11.50 -11.65
CA ALA A 966 34.28 -12.01 -12.61
C ALA A 966 32.84 -11.73 -12.14
N SER A 967 32.02 -11.16 -13.02
CA SER A 967 30.59 -10.96 -12.75
C SER A 967 29.86 -12.30 -12.67
N ALA A 968 29.25 -12.59 -11.51
CA ALA A 968 28.36 -13.74 -11.38
C ALA A 968 27.04 -13.48 -12.14
N THR A 969 26.69 -14.36 -13.06
CA THR A 969 25.40 -14.34 -13.77
C THR A 969 24.25 -14.55 -12.78
N LEU A 970 23.26 -13.65 -12.82
CA LEU A 970 22.10 -13.70 -11.94
C LEU A 970 21.15 -14.83 -12.35
N VAL A 971 21.00 -15.84 -11.49
CA VAL A 971 19.93 -16.84 -11.59
C VAL A 971 18.74 -16.35 -10.77
N SER A 972 17.60 -16.16 -11.43
CA SER A 972 16.35 -15.67 -10.83
C SER A 972 15.18 -16.56 -11.25
N CYS A 973 14.34 -16.98 -10.31
CA CYS A 973 13.15 -17.77 -10.60
C CYS A 973 11.89 -16.87 -10.58
N PRO A 974 10.92 -17.09 -11.48
CA PRO A 974 10.84 -18.16 -12.47
C PRO A 974 11.55 -17.88 -13.81
N SER A 975 12.13 -16.69 -14.02
CA SER A 975 12.64 -16.25 -15.33
C SER A 975 13.84 -17.05 -15.87
N SER A 976 14.57 -17.77 -15.02
CA SER A 976 15.68 -18.66 -15.39
C SER A 976 15.25 -20.14 -15.53
N ASN A 977 13.95 -20.45 -15.41
CA ASN A 977 13.47 -21.84 -15.48
C ASN A 977 13.77 -22.47 -16.85
N ASN A 978 14.16 -23.75 -16.86
CA ASN A 978 14.63 -24.49 -18.03
C ASN A 978 15.92 -23.94 -18.69
N THR A 979 16.67 -23.05 -18.03
CA THR A 979 17.98 -22.57 -18.52
C THR A 979 19.14 -23.37 -17.90
N ILE A 980 20.35 -23.16 -18.44
CA ILE A 980 21.60 -23.73 -17.91
C ILE A 980 22.39 -22.65 -17.17
N TYR A 981 22.76 -22.92 -15.93
CA TYR A 981 23.80 -22.19 -15.20
C TYR A 981 25.12 -22.96 -15.24
N THR A 982 26.18 -22.32 -15.73
CA THR A 982 27.53 -22.89 -15.74
C THR A 982 28.32 -22.38 -14.53
N ALA A 983 28.79 -23.29 -13.68
CA ALA A 983 29.59 -22.95 -12.51
C ALA A 983 30.98 -22.40 -12.93
N PRO A 984 31.36 -21.15 -12.59
CA PRO A 984 32.55 -20.51 -13.18
C PRO A 984 33.91 -21.14 -12.80
N ALA A 985 33.96 -21.95 -11.73
CA ALA A 985 35.20 -22.56 -11.25
C ALA A 985 35.52 -23.94 -11.88
N THR A 986 34.49 -24.67 -12.31
CA THR A 986 34.58 -26.08 -12.77
C THR A 986 34.10 -26.27 -14.20
N GLY A 987 33.30 -25.34 -14.74
CA GLY A 987 32.59 -25.51 -16.00
C GLY A 987 31.41 -26.48 -15.94
N ASN A 988 31.05 -27.00 -14.76
CA ASN A 988 29.91 -27.89 -14.58
C ASN A 988 28.59 -27.17 -14.87
N GLN A 989 27.66 -27.86 -15.52
CA GLN A 989 26.39 -27.26 -15.96
C GLN A 989 25.22 -27.78 -15.14
N TYR A 990 24.47 -26.83 -14.57
CA TYR A 990 23.26 -27.08 -13.77
C TYR A 990 22.02 -26.60 -14.54
N TYR A 991 21.05 -27.49 -14.72
CA TYR A 991 19.75 -27.20 -15.31
C TYR A 991 18.81 -26.66 -14.23
N ILE A 992 18.25 -25.47 -14.46
CA ILE A 992 17.45 -24.72 -13.48
C ILE A 992 15.98 -25.14 -13.54
N GLU A 993 15.44 -25.60 -12.41
CA GLU A 993 14.07 -26.12 -12.27
C GLU A 993 13.34 -25.40 -11.12
N CYS A 994 12.87 -24.19 -11.43
CA CYS A 994 12.11 -23.35 -10.52
C CYS A 994 10.80 -24.02 -10.10
N GLY A 995 10.60 -24.19 -8.79
CA GLY A 995 9.41 -24.80 -8.20
C GLY A 995 9.51 -26.30 -7.94
N ILE A 996 10.63 -26.96 -8.27
CA ILE A 996 10.83 -28.42 -8.18
C ILE A 996 11.85 -28.80 -7.10
N ASP A 997 11.51 -29.81 -6.30
CA ASP A 997 12.37 -30.49 -5.33
C ASP A 997 12.52 -31.97 -5.72
N HIS A 998 13.75 -32.48 -5.80
CA HIS A 998 14.01 -33.89 -6.07
C HIS A 998 14.09 -34.68 -4.75
N ALA A 999 12.96 -35.20 -4.30
CA ALA A 999 12.73 -35.59 -2.90
C ALA A 999 13.77 -36.56 -2.29
N GLY A 1000 14.40 -36.13 -1.20
CA GLY A 1000 15.39 -36.90 -0.44
C GLY A 1000 16.80 -36.81 -1.00
N GLY A 1001 17.69 -37.69 -0.54
CA GLY A 1001 19.10 -37.70 -0.96
C GLY A 1001 19.96 -36.60 -0.35
N ASP A 1002 19.45 -35.83 0.62
CA ASP A 1002 20.14 -34.69 1.22
C ASP A 1002 21.44 -35.10 1.95
N MET A 1003 22.48 -34.32 1.75
CA MET A 1003 23.84 -34.59 2.23
C MET A 1003 24.11 -33.86 3.55
N SER A 1004 24.15 -34.58 4.67
CA SER A 1004 24.51 -34.04 5.99
C SER A 1004 25.78 -33.18 5.94
N SER A 1005 25.71 -31.94 6.44
CA SER A 1005 26.82 -30.98 6.43
C SER A 1005 26.77 -30.06 7.66
N PRO A 1006 27.92 -29.78 8.31
CA PRO A 1006 28.02 -28.73 9.33
C PRO A 1006 28.02 -27.31 8.74
N ASN A 1007 28.67 -27.10 7.58
CA ASN A 1007 29.14 -25.78 7.14
C ASN A 1007 28.50 -25.25 5.83
N GLY A 1008 27.49 -25.95 5.29
CA GLY A 1008 26.79 -25.55 4.06
C GLY A 1008 25.31 -25.88 4.17
N LYS A 1009 24.53 -24.92 4.65
CA LYS A 1009 23.07 -25.01 4.82
C LYS A 1009 22.31 -23.74 4.40
N TYR A 1010 23.02 -22.66 4.07
CA TYR A 1010 22.41 -21.37 3.77
C TYR A 1010 23.05 -20.73 2.54
N ALA A 1011 22.24 -20.18 1.65
CA ALA A 1011 22.68 -19.46 0.46
C ALA A 1011 21.77 -18.24 0.22
N ALA A 1012 22.36 -17.13 -0.24
CA ALA A 1012 21.62 -15.90 -0.53
C ALA A 1012 20.90 -15.92 -1.90
N SER A 1013 21.14 -16.93 -2.73
CA SER A 1013 20.52 -17.10 -4.05
C SER A 1013 20.65 -18.55 -4.55
N LEU A 1014 19.87 -18.94 -5.57
CA LEU A 1014 20.01 -20.26 -6.18
C LEU A 1014 21.41 -20.46 -6.76
N ALA A 1015 22.00 -19.44 -7.40
CA ALA A 1015 23.39 -19.49 -7.87
C ALA A 1015 24.39 -19.77 -6.73
N ALA A 1016 24.24 -19.11 -5.57
CA ALA A 1016 25.09 -19.38 -4.41
C ALA A 1016 24.87 -20.79 -3.82
N CYS A 1017 23.67 -21.36 -3.93
CA CYS A 1017 23.38 -22.73 -3.52
C CYS A 1017 24.00 -23.76 -4.49
N ILE A 1018 23.91 -23.51 -5.81
CA ILE A 1018 24.58 -24.30 -6.85
C ILE A 1018 26.10 -24.32 -6.64
N LEU A 1019 26.72 -23.16 -6.35
CA LEU A 1019 28.16 -23.11 -6.09
C LEU A 1019 28.59 -23.88 -4.82
N GLN A 1020 27.71 -24.02 -3.81
CA GLN A 1020 27.95 -24.90 -2.66
C GLN A 1020 27.81 -26.39 -3.00
N CYS A 1021 27.05 -26.74 -4.03
CA CYS A 1021 26.98 -28.09 -4.59
C CYS A 1021 28.21 -28.41 -5.43
N ASP A 1022 28.58 -27.50 -6.34
CA ASP A 1022 29.70 -27.64 -7.26
C ASP A 1022 31.05 -27.79 -6.52
N ALA A 1023 31.24 -27.04 -5.43
CA ALA A 1023 32.38 -27.19 -4.53
C ALA A 1023 32.36 -28.49 -3.69
N ARG A 1024 31.32 -29.32 -3.78
CA ARG A 1024 31.10 -30.49 -2.92
C ARG A 1024 30.99 -31.79 -3.72
N SER A 1025 32.09 -32.56 -3.73
CA SER A 1025 32.15 -33.89 -4.31
C SER A 1025 30.94 -34.77 -3.93
N GLY A 1026 30.26 -35.31 -4.94
CA GLY A 1026 29.07 -36.14 -4.80
C GLY A 1026 27.74 -35.39 -4.68
N CYS A 1027 27.72 -34.06 -4.72
CA CYS A 1027 26.48 -33.30 -4.89
C CYS A 1027 26.10 -33.23 -6.38
N ILE A 1028 24.84 -33.52 -6.70
CA ILE A 1028 24.31 -33.54 -8.08
C ILE A 1028 23.00 -32.78 -8.25
N ASP A 1029 22.41 -32.29 -7.17
CA ASP A 1029 21.16 -31.53 -7.18
C ASP A 1029 21.11 -30.57 -5.99
N VAL A 1030 20.40 -29.45 -6.14
CA VAL A 1030 20.11 -28.52 -5.06
C VAL A 1030 18.64 -28.13 -5.00
N SER A 1031 18.20 -27.84 -3.78
CA SER A 1031 16.90 -27.23 -3.52
C SER A 1031 17.11 -26.06 -2.56
N LEU A 1032 16.70 -24.85 -2.95
CA LEU A 1032 16.75 -23.67 -2.09
C LEU A 1032 15.34 -23.30 -1.62
N SER A 1033 15.10 -23.34 -0.31
CA SER A 1033 13.83 -22.95 0.31
C SER A 1033 14.05 -21.77 1.25
N GLY A 1034 13.57 -20.58 0.85
CA GLY A 1034 14.00 -19.33 1.46
C GLY A 1034 15.52 -19.16 1.34
N SER A 1035 16.23 -19.06 2.47
CA SER A 1035 17.70 -19.11 2.49
C SER A 1035 18.29 -20.51 2.68
N ALA A 1036 17.48 -21.52 3.01
CA ALA A 1036 17.97 -22.86 3.35
C ALA A 1036 18.32 -23.67 2.09
N CYS A 1037 19.62 -23.95 1.92
CA CYS A 1037 20.21 -24.64 0.78
C CYS A 1037 20.40 -26.14 1.09
N TYR A 1038 19.64 -26.98 0.40
CA TYR A 1038 19.65 -28.43 0.55
C TYR A 1038 20.47 -29.06 -0.59
N LEU A 1039 21.67 -29.52 -0.25
CA LEU A 1039 22.60 -30.18 -1.19
C LEU A 1039 22.28 -31.68 -1.26
N LYS A 1040 22.01 -32.22 -2.45
CA LYS A 1040 21.54 -33.61 -2.65
C LYS A 1040 22.54 -34.43 -3.48
N LYS A 1041 22.70 -35.71 -3.11
CA LYS A 1041 23.57 -36.70 -3.78
C LYS A 1041 22.84 -37.71 -4.67
N THR A 1042 21.52 -37.65 -4.73
CA THR A 1042 20.67 -38.53 -5.56
C THR A 1042 19.46 -37.77 -6.04
N LEU A 1043 19.13 -37.87 -7.33
CA LEU A 1043 17.91 -37.30 -7.89
C LEU A 1043 16.69 -38.15 -7.49
N GLY A 1044 15.94 -37.68 -6.50
CA GLY A 1044 14.68 -38.26 -6.07
C GLY A 1044 13.50 -37.94 -7.00
N ALA A 1045 12.30 -38.36 -6.60
CA ALA A 1045 11.07 -38.02 -7.31
C ALA A 1045 10.86 -36.49 -7.34
N ALA A 1046 10.54 -35.93 -8.50
CA ALA A 1046 10.29 -34.50 -8.65
C ALA A 1046 8.94 -34.11 -8.03
N ILE A 1047 8.97 -33.30 -6.97
CA ILE A 1047 7.80 -32.75 -6.29
C ILE A 1047 7.72 -31.24 -6.59
N ARG A 1048 6.55 -30.76 -7.00
CA ARG A 1048 6.29 -29.32 -7.15
C ARG A 1048 5.86 -28.72 -5.82
N ASN A 1049 6.81 -28.17 -5.05
CA ASN A 1049 6.57 -27.61 -3.71
C ASN A 1049 7.06 -26.15 -3.54
N GLY A 1050 7.52 -25.50 -4.61
CA GLY A 1050 7.82 -24.06 -4.59
C GLY A 1050 9.26 -23.67 -4.19
N VAL A 1051 10.14 -24.64 -3.94
CA VAL A 1051 11.59 -24.37 -3.80
C VAL A 1051 12.21 -23.92 -5.13
N LEU A 1052 13.41 -23.34 -5.09
CA LEU A 1052 14.20 -23.09 -6.30
C LEU A 1052 15.16 -24.29 -6.49
N GLY A 1053 14.89 -25.14 -7.50
CA GLY A 1053 15.66 -26.34 -7.77
C GLY A 1053 16.71 -26.15 -8.87
N ALA A 1054 17.80 -26.93 -8.84
CA ALA A 1054 18.71 -27.08 -9.97
C ALA A 1054 19.56 -28.37 -9.90
N ARG A 1055 19.56 -29.16 -10.97
CA ARG A 1055 20.35 -30.40 -11.08
C ARG A 1055 21.56 -30.31 -12.01
N LEU A 1056 22.64 -30.99 -11.64
CA LEU A 1056 23.82 -31.18 -12.49
C LEU A 1056 23.44 -32.03 -13.71
N VAL A 1057 23.71 -31.53 -14.92
CA VAL A 1057 23.41 -32.23 -16.19
C VAL A 1057 24.64 -32.58 -17.02
N THR A 1058 25.74 -31.83 -16.91
CA THR A 1058 27.05 -32.28 -17.39
C THR A 1058 28.15 -31.90 -16.40
N SER A 1059 29.05 -32.85 -16.13
CA SER A 1059 30.30 -32.62 -15.42
C SER A 1059 31.46 -32.49 -16.41
N SER A 1060 32.37 -31.53 -16.19
CA SER A 1060 33.53 -31.35 -17.06
C SER A 1060 34.66 -32.30 -16.63
N THR A 1061 35.23 -33.04 -17.58
CA THR A 1061 36.26 -34.07 -17.32
C THR A 1061 37.66 -33.59 -17.67
N THR A 1062 38.09 -32.48 -17.07
CA THR A 1062 39.48 -32.00 -17.13
C THR A 1062 40.38 -32.86 -16.25
N SER A 1063 41.02 -33.86 -16.85
CA SER A 1063 41.99 -34.73 -16.17
C SER A 1063 43.34 -34.02 -15.99
N THR A 1064 43.71 -33.75 -14.73
CA THR A 1064 45.08 -33.34 -14.37
C THR A 1064 45.83 -34.53 -13.78
N ALA A 1065 46.76 -35.09 -14.54
CA ALA A 1065 47.63 -36.17 -14.07
C ALA A 1065 48.64 -35.66 -13.02
N PRO A 1066 49.07 -36.50 -12.05
CA PRO A 1066 49.95 -36.06 -10.98
C PRO A 1066 51.38 -35.81 -11.48
N GLN A 1067 51.97 -34.68 -11.07
CA GLN A 1067 53.39 -34.42 -11.26
C GLN A 1067 54.18 -35.06 -10.10
N SER A 1068 55.27 -35.76 -10.41
CA SER A 1068 56.06 -36.50 -9.43
C SER A 1068 57.06 -35.62 -8.68
N THR A 1069 57.06 -35.71 -7.35
CA THR A 1069 58.17 -35.26 -6.50
C THR A 1069 59.08 -36.43 -6.19
N ALA A 1070 60.31 -36.40 -6.70
CA ALA A 1070 61.37 -37.34 -6.32
C ALA A 1070 62.13 -36.79 -5.10
N THR A 1071 62.36 -37.65 -4.10
CA THR A 1071 63.00 -37.27 -2.84
C THR A 1071 64.51 -37.05 -2.98
N THR A 1072 65.02 -35.96 -2.41
CA THR A 1072 66.44 -35.84 -2.02
C THR A 1072 66.54 -35.19 -0.64
N THR A 1073 67.45 -35.72 0.17
CA THR A 1073 67.92 -35.23 1.49
C THR A 1073 68.34 -33.74 1.47
N VAL A 1074 68.37 -33.02 2.60
CA VAL A 1074 68.75 -33.42 3.98
C VAL A 1074 67.71 -32.99 5.01
#